data_AF-A0A940G698-F1
#
_entry.id   AF-A0A940G698-F1
#
_cell.length_a   1.000
_cell.length_b   1.000
_cell.length_c   1.000
_cell.angle_alpha   90.00
_cell.angle_beta   90.00
_cell.angle_gamma   90.00
#
_symmetry.space_group_name_H-M   'P 1'
#
loop_
_entity.id
_entity.type
_entity.pdbx_description
1 polymer ?
#
loop_
_entity_poly.entity_id
_entity_poly.type
_entity_poly.pdbx_seq_one_letter_code
_entity_poly.pdbx_strand_id
1 'polypeptide(L)'
;MTVRRAQDAAAPEPPALVVVGAALGTGRWIAEHLLPHAPWRSVTLVDSKTTRTRLGSQAWRLAEHAPIAFAENQETASGDRLVVEGTAEPFALPTGPTVVWFALPTAVLGNALAEMLPRLDPGATVVVSASPLGPVIEAARRLAGDREVVGVHPLFDATMPSLAGQILYVVPAEPRGVAEPRAPGAPQPPEWLSDAIAHAGGILKTGTAEAHDDAMALVQTLTHRVLVDFADAVTDSGLDLERDIWAARTPLFETLFGLAVRVLDSRSSTVPQAELARVQARFPGALFDTIRGTAAAAVAAAQAKRLAFAALWRSGELVGIGGAVGRIVDLSPTSVTLENVLIGPAGPGRGVLATGAGEQNALALGVGGAPKRVTFALSHAEPVTGDALSALLDERLATIRRDVRFLVPESVSGAGVLRVAQGAAGLRASELVDEVVRTGQRAVVIRVRIRADFDPAEVVDALRRRVADAYRWPDGLVRSPRRPVERIVYLGPAGTFSEDAARLGAGFLAAPDAAVDAVDDFGQVLVAIGDPAVATVGVLPITSSASGLVSHAAAALLASGGGIVAGGMFDIAVRFDAYAAPGRTLEELRGGTVFSHPQALAQCGSFIRRLGLQPVECASTADALDRAAQAPGAAVALAGTDKAGERRLEVVEQEVDDLSGSITRFLLVGSTESFGELPRGSQPTVRRLWIGQDPTTAWPLLTGGAGFDELLADADGRWLLVSSRSADPAAAPGATLLGDVPWSPRTPVVRA
;
A
#
# COMPACT_ATOMS: atom_id res chain seq x y z
N MET A 1 -23.09 22.76 -16.22
CA MET A 1 -22.00 23.75 -16.20
C MET A 1 -20.76 23.05 -16.72
N THR A 2 -20.39 23.37 -17.95
CA THR A 2 -19.45 22.60 -18.79
C THR A 2 -18.01 22.87 -18.35
N VAL A 3 -17.29 21.82 -17.95
CA VAL A 3 -15.86 21.89 -17.64
C VAL A 3 -15.11 22.16 -18.94
N ARG A 4 -14.66 23.40 -19.15
CA ARG A 4 -13.68 23.74 -20.18
C ARG A 4 -12.37 23.04 -19.81
N ARG A 5 -11.96 22.08 -20.64
CA ARG A 5 -10.57 21.61 -20.72
C ARG A 5 -9.69 22.84 -20.92
N ALA A 6 -8.82 23.12 -19.94
CA ALA A 6 -7.74 24.07 -20.11
C ALA A 6 -6.88 23.59 -21.28
N GLN A 7 -6.61 24.50 -22.21
CA GLN A 7 -5.71 24.29 -23.33
C GLN A 7 -4.33 23.90 -22.81
N ASP A 8 -3.71 22.93 -23.48
CA ASP A 8 -2.29 22.59 -23.34
C ASP A 8 -1.43 23.85 -23.54
N ALA A 9 -1.12 24.55 -22.44
CA ALA A 9 0.03 25.43 -22.40
C ALA A 9 1.25 24.51 -22.45
N ALA A 10 2.03 24.58 -23.53
CA ALA A 10 3.30 23.88 -23.61
C ALA A 10 4.10 24.13 -22.33
N ALA A 11 4.59 23.06 -21.69
CA ALA A 11 5.38 23.17 -20.48
C ALA A 11 6.54 24.16 -20.74
N PRO A 12 6.81 25.11 -19.83
CA PRO A 12 7.88 26.07 -20.01
C PRO A 12 9.21 25.35 -20.23
N GLU A 13 10.00 25.81 -21.21
CA GLU A 13 11.28 25.20 -21.54
C GLU A 13 12.19 25.23 -20.28
N PRO A 14 12.82 24.10 -19.90
CA PRO A 14 13.68 24.05 -18.73
C PRO A 14 14.86 25.03 -18.88
N PRO A 15 15.26 25.73 -17.81
CA PRO A 15 16.36 26.69 -17.90
C PRO A 15 17.71 26.00 -18.09
N ALA A 16 18.69 26.75 -18.61
CA ALA A 16 20.09 26.36 -18.53
C ALA A 16 20.65 26.68 -17.13
N LEU A 17 21.58 25.87 -16.64
CA LEU A 17 22.28 26.07 -15.38
C LEU A 17 23.76 26.37 -15.63
N VAL A 18 24.27 27.41 -14.98
CA VAL A 18 25.71 27.73 -14.92
C VAL A 18 26.14 27.77 -13.46
N VAL A 19 27.10 26.94 -13.05
CA VAL A 19 27.66 26.95 -11.70
C VAL A 19 29.09 27.50 -11.75
N VAL A 20 29.34 28.61 -11.07
CA VAL A 20 30.63 29.30 -11.00
C VAL A 20 31.29 29.00 -9.65
N GLY A 21 32.53 28.51 -9.67
CA GLY A 21 33.21 27.93 -8.51
C GLY A 21 32.92 26.44 -8.31
N ALA A 22 32.72 25.70 -9.40
CA ALA A 22 32.19 24.34 -9.38
C ALA A 22 33.21 23.23 -9.05
N ALA A 23 34.51 23.50 -9.04
CA ALA A 23 35.51 22.43 -8.94
C ALA A 23 35.76 21.94 -7.50
N LEU A 24 35.45 22.74 -6.48
CA LEU A 24 35.70 22.41 -5.08
C LEU A 24 34.60 22.94 -4.15
N GLY A 25 34.60 22.42 -2.91
CA GLY A 25 33.79 22.94 -1.81
C GLY A 25 32.30 22.96 -2.12
N THR A 26 31.64 24.03 -1.70
CA THR A 26 30.19 24.19 -1.80
C THR A 26 29.68 24.14 -3.25
N GLY A 27 30.39 24.74 -4.20
CA GLY A 27 29.98 24.73 -5.61
C GLY A 27 29.99 23.33 -6.22
N ARG A 28 31.05 22.55 -5.96
CA ARG A 28 31.12 21.14 -6.35
C ARG A 28 30.01 20.33 -5.69
N TRP A 29 29.84 20.52 -4.39
CA TRP A 29 28.85 19.78 -3.62
C TRP A 29 27.44 19.99 -4.16
N ILE A 30 27.05 21.24 -4.40
CA ILE A 30 25.75 21.63 -4.95
C ILE A 30 25.54 21.00 -6.32
N ALA A 31 26.55 21.10 -7.19
CA ALA A 31 26.48 20.51 -8.52
C ALA A 31 26.26 18.98 -8.44
N GLU A 32 26.97 18.27 -7.56
CA GLU A 32 26.94 16.81 -7.47
C GLU A 32 25.74 16.24 -6.69
N HIS A 33 25.19 16.97 -5.72
CA HIS A 33 24.23 16.40 -4.74
C HIS A 33 22.88 17.12 -4.66
N LEU A 34 22.76 18.36 -5.16
CA LEU A 34 21.51 19.12 -5.14
C LEU A 34 20.90 19.26 -6.53
N LEU A 35 21.70 19.70 -7.49
CA LEU A 35 21.25 20.08 -8.83
C LEU A 35 20.96 18.91 -9.81
N PRO A 36 21.43 17.66 -9.65
CA PRO A 36 21.11 16.57 -10.60
C PRO A 36 19.62 16.22 -10.71
N HIS A 37 18.82 16.62 -9.74
CA HIS A 37 17.40 16.26 -9.64
C HIS A 37 16.44 17.31 -10.21
N ALA A 38 16.98 18.43 -10.72
CA ALA A 38 16.19 19.50 -11.34
C ALA A 38 16.24 19.42 -12.88
N PRO A 39 15.17 19.81 -13.59
CA PRO A 39 15.10 19.72 -15.05
C PRO A 39 15.92 20.83 -15.69
N TRP A 40 17.19 20.58 -15.99
CA TRP A 40 18.05 21.52 -16.70
C TRP A 40 18.13 21.19 -18.19
N ARG A 41 18.04 22.20 -19.06
CA ARG A 41 18.30 22.02 -20.50
C ARG A 41 19.78 21.74 -20.77
N SER A 42 20.67 22.35 -19.99
CA SER A 42 22.12 22.19 -20.06
C SER A 42 22.76 22.62 -18.75
N VAL A 43 23.85 21.96 -18.33
CA VAL A 43 24.61 22.31 -17.11
C VAL A 43 26.03 22.68 -17.49
N THR A 44 26.48 23.87 -17.08
CA THR A 44 27.83 24.38 -17.35
C THR A 44 28.57 24.65 -16.04
N LEU A 45 29.83 24.22 -15.94
CA LEU A 45 30.64 24.33 -14.73
C LEU A 45 31.86 25.23 -14.99
N VAL A 46 31.96 26.35 -14.29
CA VAL A 46 33.01 27.36 -14.48
C VAL A 46 33.95 27.38 -13.28
N ASP A 47 35.26 27.28 -13.50
CA ASP A 47 36.30 27.37 -12.45
C ASP A 47 37.66 27.81 -13.03
N SER A 48 38.65 28.06 -12.16
CA SER A 48 39.99 28.52 -12.55
C SER A 48 40.95 27.37 -12.92
N LYS A 49 41.92 27.66 -13.80
CA LYS A 49 42.94 26.72 -14.28
C LYS A 49 43.78 26.08 -13.17
N THR A 50 44.10 26.84 -12.13
CA THR A 50 44.89 26.37 -10.98
C THR A 50 44.17 25.30 -10.16
N THR A 51 42.83 25.32 -10.12
CA THR A 51 42.02 24.33 -9.38
C THR A 51 42.08 22.93 -10.01
N ARG A 52 42.15 22.83 -11.35
CA ARG A 52 42.21 21.56 -12.10
C ARG A 52 43.49 20.77 -11.85
N THR A 53 44.65 21.43 -11.87
CA THR A 53 45.96 20.80 -11.65
C THR A 53 46.06 20.07 -10.30
N ARG A 54 45.25 20.47 -9.31
CA ARG A 54 45.20 19.85 -7.97
C ARG A 54 44.27 18.64 -7.85
N LEU A 55 43.37 18.42 -8.82
CA LEU A 55 42.29 17.43 -8.73
C LEU A 55 42.54 16.12 -9.49
N GLY A 56 43.57 16.06 -10.35
CA GLY A 56 43.91 14.84 -11.10
C GLY A 56 42.76 14.29 -11.97
N SER A 57 42.74 12.98 -12.21
CA SER A 57 41.76 12.27 -13.05
C SER A 57 40.54 11.69 -12.31
N GLN A 58 40.25 12.13 -11.07
CA GLN A 58 39.09 11.65 -10.26
C GLN A 58 37.74 12.23 -10.73
N ALA A 59 37.52 12.17 -12.05
CA ALA A 59 36.64 12.99 -12.85
C ALA A 59 35.13 12.64 -12.74
N TRP A 60 34.45 13.35 -11.84
CA TRP A 60 33.06 13.86 -11.89
C TRP A 60 31.91 12.88 -12.24
N ARG A 61 31.07 12.56 -11.24
CA ARG A 61 29.82 11.76 -11.39
C ARG A 61 28.70 12.45 -12.20
N LEU A 62 28.83 13.75 -12.48
CA LEU A 62 27.87 14.52 -13.30
C LEU A 62 27.97 14.24 -14.81
N ALA A 63 29.06 13.61 -15.25
CA ALA A 63 29.38 13.46 -16.68
C ALA A 63 28.48 12.43 -17.42
N GLU A 64 27.67 11.65 -16.71
CA GLU A 64 26.81 10.66 -17.37
C GLU A 64 25.62 11.29 -18.14
N HIS A 65 25.23 12.54 -17.84
CA HIS A 65 23.96 13.10 -18.35
C HIS A 65 24.00 14.54 -18.91
N ALA A 66 25.13 15.27 -18.88
CA ALA A 66 25.19 16.63 -19.44
C ALA A 66 26.57 17.00 -20.03
N PRO A 67 26.63 17.79 -21.13
CA PRO A 67 27.89 18.32 -21.64
C PRO A 67 28.48 19.35 -20.67
N ILE A 68 29.61 19.04 -20.06
CA ILE A 68 30.36 19.95 -19.18
C ILE A 68 31.27 20.83 -20.05
N ALA A 69 31.00 22.13 -20.08
CA ALA A 69 31.92 23.12 -20.62
C ALA A 69 32.67 23.81 -19.47
N PHE A 70 34.00 23.80 -19.54
CA PHE A 70 34.87 24.52 -18.62
C PHE A 70 35.25 25.86 -19.26
N ALA A 71 35.22 26.94 -18.48
CA ALA A 71 35.64 28.26 -18.94
C ALA A 71 36.84 28.77 -18.13
N GLU A 72 37.97 29.07 -18.79
CA GLU A 72 39.18 29.65 -18.19
C GLU A 72 39.16 31.18 -18.28
N ASN A 73 39.61 31.89 -17.24
CA ASN A 73 39.90 33.32 -17.36
C ASN A 73 41.33 33.51 -17.93
N GLN A 74 41.45 34.13 -19.12
CA GLN A 74 42.75 34.52 -19.71
C GLN A 74 42.97 36.03 -19.60
N GLU A 75 44.13 36.42 -19.05
CA GLU A 75 44.62 37.81 -19.12
C GLU A 75 44.89 38.16 -20.59
N THR A 76 44.07 39.06 -21.16
CA THR A 76 44.34 39.64 -22.48
C THR A 76 44.46 41.15 -22.39
N ALA A 77 45.16 41.78 -23.35
CA ALA A 77 45.35 43.23 -23.41
C ALA A 77 44.05 44.06 -23.48
N SER A 78 42.89 43.41 -23.71
CA SER A 78 41.55 44.01 -23.74
C SER A 78 40.69 43.71 -22.51
N GLY A 79 41.25 43.09 -21.47
CA GLY A 79 40.53 42.62 -20.29
C GLY A 79 40.38 41.09 -20.26
N ASP A 80 40.09 40.58 -19.07
CA ASP A 80 39.85 39.17 -18.76
C ASP A 80 38.75 38.57 -19.64
N ARG A 81 39.00 37.41 -20.26
CA ARG A 81 38.03 36.68 -21.08
C ARG A 81 37.89 35.23 -20.64
N LEU A 82 36.66 34.82 -20.34
CA LEU A 82 36.26 33.41 -20.25
C LEU A 82 36.40 32.70 -21.61
N VAL A 83 37.19 31.63 -21.70
CA VAL A 83 37.40 30.79 -22.90
C VAL A 83 37.11 29.32 -22.63
N VAL A 84 36.61 28.57 -23.60
CA VAL A 84 36.33 27.13 -23.43
C VAL A 84 37.64 26.35 -23.26
N GLU A 85 37.71 25.48 -22.25
CA GLU A 85 38.92 24.72 -21.96
C GLU A 85 39.36 23.86 -23.15
N GLY A 86 40.66 23.93 -23.45
CA GLY A 86 41.25 23.20 -24.58
C GLY A 86 41.02 23.87 -25.94
N THR A 87 40.32 25.01 -26.00
CA THR A 87 40.17 25.82 -27.21
C THR A 87 40.59 27.27 -26.95
N ALA A 88 40.80 28.03 -28.02
CA ALA A 88 40.95 29.49 -27.96
C ALA A 88 39.61 30.21 -28.15
N GLU A 89 38.49 29.48 -28.09
CA GLU A 89 37.17 30.03 -28.37
C GLU A 89 36.61 30.75 -27.14
N PRO A 90 35.99 31.92 -27.31
CA PRO A 90 35.29 32.60 -26.21
C PRO A 90 34.18 31.72 -25.65
N PHE A 91 34.12 31.58 -24.33
CA PHE A 91 33.01 30.92 -23.65
C PHE A 91 31.74 31.76 -23.83
N ALA A 92 30.74 31.20 -24.53
CA ALA A 92 29.44 31.82 -24.71
C ALA A 92 28.48 31.35 -23.61
N LEU A 93 27.80 32.29 -22.95
CA LEU A 93 26.75 31.96 -21.99
C LEU A 93 25.50 31.43 -22.74
N PRO A 94 24.73 30.51 -22.14
CA PRO A 94 23.50 30.00 -22.75
C PRO A 94 22.51 31.12 -23.09
N THR A 95 21.80 30.99 -24.21
CA THR A 95 20.73 31.92 -24.61
C THR A 95 19.36 31.44 -24.09
N GLY A 96 18.53 32.34 -23.56
CA GLY A 96 17.21 32.02 -23.01
C GLY A 96 17.19 31.87 -21.48
N PRO A 97 16.13 31.30 -20.89
CA PRO A 97 15.99 31.17 -19.43
C PRO A 97 17.21 30.48 -18.81
N THR A 98 17.91 31.18 -17.91
CA THR A 98 19.18 30.72 -17.35
C THR A 98 19.24 30.99 -15.85
N VAL A 99 19.69 30.01 -15.09
CA VAL A 99 20.05 30.13 -13.67
C VAL A 99 21.57 30.14 -13.57
N VAL A 100 22.13 31.17 -12.93
CA VAL A 100 23.57 31.26 -12.68
C VAL A 100 23.83 31.23 -11.18
N TRP A 101 24.52 30.18 -10.75
CA TRP A 101 24.86 29.93 -9.35
C TRP A 101 26.31 30.29 -9.07
N PHE A 102 26.56 31.33 -8.29
CA PHE A 102 27.89 31.73 -7.84
C PHE A 102 28.19 31.12 -6.47
N ALA A 103 29.12 30.17 -6.44
CA ALA A 103 29.63 29.51 -5.22
C ALA A 103 31.14 29.77 -5.08
N LEU A 104 31.50 31.05 -5.00
CA LEU A 104 32.87 31.53 -4.94
C LEU A 104 33.21 32.10 -3.56
N PRO A 105 34.50 32.14 -3.17
CA PRO A 105 34.93 32.93 -2.03
C PRO A 105 34.53 34.40 -2.18
N THR A 106 34.04 35.02 -1.09
CA THR A 106 33.56 36.41 -1.07
C THR A 106 34.57 37.40 -1.65
N ALA A 107 35.87 37.15 -1.47
CA ALA A 107 36.96 37.99 -1.97
C ALA A 107 37.04 38.12 -3.51
N VAL A 108 36.58 37.10 -4.25
CA VAL A 108 36.63 37.08 -5.73
C VAL A 108 35.25 37.19 -6.38
N LEU A 109 34.18 37.05 -5.59
CA LEU A 109 32.80 37.05 -6.07
C LEU A 109 32.43 38.36 -6.79
N GLY A 110 32.86 39.51 -6.27
CA GLY A 110 32.55 40.82 -6.87
C GLY A 110 33.08 40.97 -8.31
N ASN A 111 34.31 40.50 -8.56
CA ASN A 111 34.92 40.55 -9.89
C ASN A 111 34.19 39.62 -10.87
N ALA A 112 33.88 38.39 -10.42
CA ALA A 112 33.14 37.42 -11.23
C ALA A 112 31.72 37.92 -11.60
N LEU A 113 31.03 38.56 -10.65
CA LEU A 113 29.72 39.18 -10.89
C LEU A 113 29.82 40.31 -11.92
N ALA A 114 30.79 41.21 -11.79
CA ALA A 114 30.97 42.34 -12.70
C ALA A 114 31.31 41.90 -14.14
N GLU A 115 32.03 40.79 -14.30
CA GLU A 115 32.39 40.24 -15.61
C GLU A 115 31.22 39.49 -16.26
N MET A 116 30.51 38.64 -15.51
CA MET A 116 29.53 37.71 -16.08
C MET A 116 28.14 38.33 -16.23
N LEU A 117 27.67 39.13 -15.26
CA LEU A 117 26.29 39.65 -15.25
C LEU A 117 25.92 40.48 -16.49
N PRO A 118 26.79 41.35 -17.05
CA PRO A 118 26.46 42.13 -18.25
C PRO A 118 26.18 41.27 -19.50
N ARG A 119 26.64 40.01 -19.50
CA ARG A 119 26.54 39.09 -20.63
C ARG A 119 25.35 38.13 -20.52
N LEU A 120 24.60 38.17 -19.42
CA LEU A 120 23.43 37.32 -19.17
C LEU A 120 22.14 37.94 -19.70
N ASP A 121 21.14 37.11 -19.96
CA ASP A 121 19.80 37.58 -20.28
C ASP A 121 19.19 38.39 -19.10
N PRO A 122 18.41 39.46 -19.35
CA PRO A 122 17.74 40.22 -18.29
C PRO A 122 16.76 39.40 -17.44
N GLY A 123 16.25 38.27 -17.96
CA GLY A 123 15.39 37.32 -17.25
C GLY A 123 16.14 36.22 -16.50
N ALA A 124 17.48 36.26 -16.46
CA ALA A 124 18.26 35.26 -15.73
C ALA A 124 18.08 35.37 -14.21
N THR A 125 18.03 34.23 -13.52
CA THR A 125 18.05 34.17 -12.05
C THR A 125 19.48 34.03 -11.56
N VAL A 126 19.90 34.92 -10.67
CA VAL A 126 21.22 34.92 -10.04
C VAL A 126 21.10 34.31 -8.64
N VAL A 127 21.80 33.22 -8.41
CA VAL A 127 21.91 32.58 -7.08
C VAL A 127 23.30 32.82 -6.54
N VAL A 128 23.42 33.32 -5.31
CA VAL A 128 24.71 33.53 -4.63
C VAL A 128 24.79 32.68 -3.37
N SER A 129 25.85 31.89 -3.25
CA SER A 129 26.14 31.12 -2.04
C SER A 129 27.27 31.72 -1.23
N ALA A 130 26.96 32.17 -0.02
CA ALA A 130 27.95 32.79 0.86
C ALA A 130 27.53 32.77 2.34
N SER A 131 28.51 33.06 3.20
CA SER A 131 28.33 33.48 4.59
C SER A 131 29.37 34.57 4.87
N PRO A 132 28.97 35.81 5.24
CA PRO A 132 27.60 36.30 5.41
C PRO A 132 26.82 36.45 4.09
N LEU A 133 25.49 36.54 4.16
CA LEU A 133 24.60 36.67 3.00
C LEU A 133 24.32 38.13 2.62
N GLY A 134 24.13 39.04 3.58
CA GLY A 134 23.70 40.43 3.35
C GLY A 134 24.61 41.21 2.41
N PRO A 135 25.91 41.39 2.74
CA PRO A 135 26.85 42.12 1.88
C PRO A 135 26.97 41.52 0.47
N VAL A 136 26.84 40.21 0.36
CA VAL A 136 26.97 39.47 -0.90
C VAL A 136 25.74 39.68 -1.79
N ILE A 137 24.55 39.55 -1.23
CA ILE A 137 23.29 39.81 -1.95
C ILE A 137 23.24 41.27 -2.37
N GLU A 138 23.67 42.20 -1.52
CA GLU A 138 23.70 43.63 -1.85
C GLU A 138 24.66 43.92 -3.01
N ALA A 139 25.87 43.36 -2.97
CA ALA A 139 26.84 43.50 -4.06
C ALA A 139 26.31 42.92 -5.38
N ALA A 140 25.66 41.74 -5.33
CA ALA A 140 25.03 41.13 -6.50
C ALA A 140 23.89 42.00 -7.05
N ARG A 141 23.01 42.52 -6.20
CA ARG A 141 21.88 43.38 -6.61
C ARG A 141 22.33 44.66 -7.33
N ARG A 142 23.43 45.29 -6.88
CA ARG A 142 23.97 46.50 -7.54
C ARG A 142 24.40 46.25 -9.00
N LEU A 143 24.81 45.02 -9.32
CA LEU A 143 25.31 44.63 -10.63
C LEU A 143 24.27 43.87 -11.48
N ALA A 144 23.27 43.27 -10.82
CA ALA A 144 22.29 42.39 -11.45
C ALA A 144 21.28 43.11 -12.36
N GLY A 145 21.08 44.41 -12.18
CA GLY A 145 20.04 45.17 -12.89
C GLY A 145 18.65 44.65 -12.50
N ASP A 146 17.83 44.30 -13.50
CA ASP A 146 16.47 43.79 -13.29
C ASP A 146 16.39 42.29 -12.94
N ARG A 147 17.54 41.59 -12.89
CA ARG A 147 17.62 40.14 -12.63
C ARG A 147 17.30 39.82 -11.18
N GLU A 148 16.64 38.68 -10.96
CA GLU A 148 16.36 38.20 -9.60
C GLU A 148 17.63 37.72 -8.91
N VAL A 149 17.81 38.09 -7.64
CA VAL A 149 18.95 37.66 -6.81
C VAL A 149 18.43 36.86 -5.62
N VAL A 150 18.82 35.58 -5.55
CA VAL A 150 18.50 34.65 -4.47
C VAL A 150 19.77 34.35 -3.68
N GLY A 151 19.71 34.51 -2.36
CA GLY A 151 20.81 34.15 -1.46
C GLY A 151 20.62 32.75 -0.91
N VAL A 152 21.70 31.96 -0.85
CA VAL A 152 21.67 30.60 -0.30
C VAL A 152 22.85 30.40 0.66
N HIS A 153 22.60 29.96 1.88
CA HIS A 153 23.65 29.52 2.78
C HIS A 153 23.42 28.06 3.21
N PRO A 154 24.26 27.13 2.75
CA PRO A 154 24.27 25.76 3.26
C PRO A 154 24.81 25.76 4.69
N LEU A 155 23.97 25.41 5.68
CA LEU A 155 24.34 25.39 7.10
C LEU A 155 25.05 24.08 7.49
N PHE A 156 25.91 23.60 6.60
CA PHE A 156 26.69 22.37 6.75
C PHE A 156 27.99 22.46 5.94
N ASP A 157 28.92 21.56 6.25
CA ASP A 157 30.20 21.50 5.56
C ASP A 157 30.12 20.73 4.24
N ALA A 158 30.86 21.16 3.22
CA ALA A 158 30.84 20.55 1.87
C ALA A 158 31.41 19.12 1.81
N THR A 159 31.91 18.57 2.91
CA THR A 159 32.26 17.14 3.04
C THR A 159 31.05 16.21 3.23
N MET A 160 29.86 16.77 3.44
CA MET A 160 28.65 15.97 3.65
C MET A 160 28.32 15.10 2.41
N PRO A 161 27.88 13.84 2.58
CA PRO A 161 27.58 12.99 1.42
C PRO A 161 26.18 13.21 0.83
N SER A 162 25.29 13.93 1.52
CA SER A 162 23.90 14.16 1.06
C SER A 162 23.24 15.35 1.77
N LEU A 163 22.21 15.94 1.16
CA LEU A 163 21.39 16.97 1.79
C LEU A 163 20.42 16.42 2.84
N ALA A 164 20.20 15.10 2.91
CA ALA A 164 19.18 14.52 3.76
C ALA A 164 19.33 14.91 5.24
N GLY A 165 18.30 15.57 5.76
CA GLY A 165 18.27 16.16 7.09
C GLY A 165 19.12 17.42 7.25
N GLN A 166 19.86 17.92 6.26
CA GLN A 166 20.66 19.15 6.39
C GLN A 166 19.82 20.40 6.10
N ILE A 167 20.22 21.55 6.63
CA ILE A 167 19.49 22.81 6.44
C ILE A 167 20.13 23.62 5.30
N LEU A 168 19.30 24.05 4.35
CA LEU A 168 19.64 25.11 3.41
C LEU A 168 18.85 26.37 3.78
N TYR A 169 19.55 27.44 4.14
CA TYR A 169 18.91 28.74 4.37
C TYR A 169 18.82 29.48 3.05
N VAL A 170 17.62 29.92 2.67
CA VAL A 170 17.36 30.63 1.42
C VAL A 170 16.76 31.99 1.73
N VAL A 171 17.39 33.04 1.19
CA VAL A 171 16.87 34.41 1.15
C VAL A 171 16.26 34.61 -0.24
N PRO A 172 14.93 34.63 -0.38
CA PRO A 172 14.29 34.75 -1.68
C PRO A 172 14.48 36.13 -2.31
N ALA A 173 14.26 36.21 -3.62
CA ALA A 173 14.25 37.50 -4.32
C ALA A 173 13.08 38.37 -3.82
N GLU A 174 13.30 39.69 -3.72
CA GLU A 174 12.23 40.62 -3.36
C GLU A 174 11.27 40.85 -4.54
N PRO A 175 9.95 41.00 -4.30
CA PRO A 175 8.98 41.23 -5.38
C PRO A 175 9.24 42.55 -6.11
N ARG A 176 9.22 42.52 -7.45
CA ARG A 176 9.39 43.72 -8.29
C ARG A 176 8.31 44.78 -8.01
N GLY A 177 8.74 46.04 -7.80
CA GLY A 177 7.94 47.24 -8.11
C GLY A 177 6.68 47.51 -7.27
N VAL A 178 6.50 46.90 -6.11
CA VAL A 178 5.36 47.24 -5.22
C VAL A 178 5.83 48.20 -4.12
N ALA A 179 5.54 49.48 -4.31
CA ALA A 179 5.39 50.37 -3.16
C ALA A 179 4.18 49.87 -2.38
N GLU A 180 4.44 49.34 -1.17
CA GLU A 180 3.52 48.67 -0.25
C GLU A 180 3.18 47.19 -0.53
N PRO A 181 3.22 46.31 0.48
CA PRO A 181 2.95 44.88 0.32
C PRO A 181 1.47 44.64 0.04
N ARG A 182 1.10 44.45 -1.24
CA ARG A 182 -0.19 43.89 -1.65
C ARG A 182 -0.10 42.37 -1.80
N ALA A 183 -0.08 41.66 -0.67
CA ALA A 183 -0.61 40.31 -0.45
C ALA A 183 -0.04 39.74 0.88
N PRO A 184 -0.82 38.93 1.63
CA PRO A 184 -0.27 38.19 2.76
C PRO A 184 0.63 37.07 2.23
N GLY A 185 1.95 37.24 2.34
CA GLY A 185 2.92 36.21 2.02
C GLY A 185 4.32 36.78 1.98
N ALA A 186 5.20 36.33 2.87
CA ALA A 186 6.62 36.62 2.76
C ALA A 186 7.15 36.13 1.38
N PRO A 187 8.19 36.77 0.82
CA PRO A 187 8.85 36.29 -0.40
C PRO A 187 9.13 34.78 -0.30
N GLN A 188 8.83 34.02 -1.36
CA GLN A 188 9.04 32.57 -1.41
C GLN A 188 10.22 32.25 -2.33
N PRO A 189 11.03 31.22 -2.00
CA PRO A 189 12.10 30.78 -2.88
C PRO A 189 11.55 30.22 -4.20
N PRO A 190 12.37 30.20 -5.27
CA PRO A 190 11.97 29.58 -6.53
C PRO A 190 11.50 28.12 -6.33
N GLU A 191 10.44 27.73 -7.04
CA GLU A 191 9.83 26.40 -6.92
C GLU A 191 10.84 25.28 -7.22
N TRP A 192 11.62 25.41 -8.29
CA TRP A 192 12.67 24.44 -8.65
C TRP A 192 13.70 24.22 -7.54
N LEU A 193 14.02 25.25 -6.76
CA LEU A 193 15.01 25.17 -5.68
C LEU A 193 14.38 24.49 -4.46
N SER A 194 13.12 24.81 -4.17
CA SER A 194 12.34 24.17 -3.11
C SER A 194 12.18 22.67 -3.37
N ASP A 195 11.84 22.31 -4.61
CA ASP A 195 11.69 20.92 -5.06
C ASP A 195 13.02 20.17 -5.02
N ALA A 196 14.11 20.78 -5.50
CA ALA A 196 15.44 20.17 -5.45
C ALA A 196 15.87 19.87 -4.00
N ILE A 197 15.63 20.81 -3.07
CA ILE A 197 15.93 20.63 -1.65
C ILE A 197 15.08 19.50 -1.05
N ALA A 198 13.77 19.50 -1.31
CA ALA A 198 12.85 18.48 -0.82
C ALA A 198 13.21 17.08 -1.35
N HIS A 199 13.53 16.97 -2.65
CA HIS A 199 13.93 15.73 -3.29
C HIS A 199 15.22 15.16 -2.68
N ALA A 200 16.21 16.03 -2.43
CA ALA A 200 17.46 15.66 -1.78
C ALA A 200 17.31 15.39 -0.26
N GLY A 201 16.10 15.52 0.29
CA GLY A 201 15.77 15.28 1.69
C GLY A 201 16.20 16.41 2.64
N GLY A 202 16.50 17.58 2.10
CA GLY A 202 16.91 18.76 2.86
C GLY A 202 15.77 19.44 3.59
N ILE A 203 16.15 20.25 4.57
CA ILE A 203 15.25 21.13 5.32
C ILE A 203 15.45 22.55 4.77
N LEU A 204 14.43 23.05 4.09
CA LEU A 204 14.38 24.43 3.61
C LEU A 204 14.05 25.38 4.77
N LYS A 205 14.89 26.38 5.00
CA LYS A 205 14.61 27.49 5.91
C LYS A 205 14.64 28.80 5.14
N THR A 206 13.62 29.65 5.29
CA THR A 206 13.52 30.93 4.59
C THR A 206 13.50 32.10 5.56
N GLY A 207 13.98 33.27 5.12
CA GLY A 207 13.96 34.50 5.90
C GLY A 207 14.77 35.64 5.25
N THR A 208 15.15 36.65 6.04
CA THR A 208 15.90 37.82 5.57
C THR A 208 17.41 37.62 5.73
N ALA A 209 18.20 38.30 4.91
CA ALA A 209 19.66 38.27 5.01
C ALA A 209 20.17 38.86 6.34
N GLU A 210 19.51 39.91 6.84
CA GLU A 210 19.84 40.54 8.13
C GLU A 210 19.65 39.57 9.30
N ALA A 211 18.46 38.95 9.41
CA ALA A 211 18.18 37.98 10.47
C ALA A 211 19.07 36.74 10.39
N HIS A 212 19.43 36.34 9.17
CA HIS A 212 20.41 35.29 8.95
C HIS A 212 21.80 35.68 9.47
N ASP A 213 22.31 36.85 9.08
CA ASP A 213 23.67 37.28 9.41
C ASP A 213 23.82 37.55 10.92
N ASP A 214 22.81 38.15 11.55
CA ASP A 214 22.75 38.31 13.01
C ASP A 214 22.81 36.95 13.74
N ALA A 215 22.05 35.96 13.25
CA ALA A 215 22.09 34.63 13.81
C ALA A 215 23.46 33.96 13.58
N MET A 216 24.06 34.12 12.40
CA MET A 216 25.37 33.54 12.07
C MET A 216 26.52 34.20 12.83
N ALA A 217 26.39 35.47 13.24
CA ALA A 217 27.36 36.11 14.13
C ALA A 217 27.52 35.35 15.45
N LEU A 218 26.43 34.79 15.98
CA LEU A 218 26.45 33.97 17.20
C LEU A 218 26.73 32.50 16.89
N VAL A 219 25.99 31.90 15.93
CA VAL A 219 26.03 30.46 15.65
C VAL A 219 27.35 30.03 15.03
N GLN A 220 27.91 30.84 14.12
CA GLN A 220 29.10 30.51 13.35
C GLN A 220 30.31 31.31 13.83
N THR A 221 30.23 32.65 13.80
CA THR A 221 31.40 33.50 14.06
C THR A 221 31.92 33.39 15.48
N LEU A 222 31.05 33.59 16.48
CA LEU A 222 31.43 33.47 17.89
C LEU A 222 31.88 32.05 18.24
N THR A 223 31.14 31.02 17.77
CA THR A 223 31.50 29.61 18.00
C THR A 223 32.88 29.27 17.47
N HIS A 224 33.18 29.64 16.22
CA HIS A 224 34.50 29.40 15.63
C HIS A 224 35.59 30.15 16.38
N ARG A 225 35.35 31.41 16.76
CA ARG A 225 36.32 32.19 17.52
C ARG A 225 36.64 31.55 18.87
N VAL A 226 35.62 31.18 19.64
CA VAL A 226 35.80 30.53 20.95
C VAL A 226 36.55 29.20 20.82
N LEU A 227 36.24 28.40 19.81
CA LEU A 227 36.94 27.13 19.58
C LEU A 227 38.40 27.34 19.18
N VAL A 228 38.69 28.32 18.31
CA VAL A 228 40.07 28.64 17.93
C VAL A 228 40.86 29.22 19.09
N ASP A 229 40.28 30.16 19.86
CA ASP A 229 40.92 30.72 21.05
C ASP A 229 41.17 29.64 22.11
N PHE A 230 40.26 28.67 22.25
CA PHE A 230 40.45 27.50 23.10
C PHE A 230 41.62 26.63 22.61
N ALA A 231 41.69 26.32 21.31
CA ALA A 231 42.81 25.57 20.74
C ALA A 231 44.14 26.33 20.87
N ASP A 232 44.14 27.65 20.65
CA ASP A 232 45.29 28.53 20.80
C ASP A 232 45.80 28.48 22.25
N ALA A 233 44.93 28.68 23.23
CA ALA A 233 45.29 28.63 24.65
C ALA A 233 45.86 27.26 25.08
N VAL A 234 45.31 26.16 24.57
CA VAL A 234 45.81 24.81 24.86
C VAL A 234 47.18 24.58 24.21
N THR A 235 47.34 24.96 22.93
CA THR A 235 48.58 24.76 22.17
C THR A 235 49.70 25.71 22.59
N ASP A 236 49.38 26.86 23.20
CA ASP A 236 50.33 27.84 23.73
C ASP A 236 50.62 27.65 25.24
N SER A 237 50.08 26.59 25.87
CA SER A 237 50.19 26.36 27.32
C SER A 237 51.60 26.01 27.83
N GLY A 238 52.53 25.65 26.92
CA GLY A 238 53.88 25.22 27.24
C GLY A 238 54.01 23.76 27.71
N LEU A 239 52.90 23.00 27.72
CA LEU A 239 52.88 21.56 28.02
C LEU A 239 52.97 20.72 26.74
N ASP A 240 53.45 19.47 26.84
CA ASP A 240 53.47 18.57 25.69
C ASP A 240 52.03 18.12 25.34
N LEU A 241 51.61 18.40 24.11
CA LEU A 241 50.25 18.13 23.66
C LEU A 241 49.88 16.65 23.72
N GLU A 242 50.81 15.74 23.44
CA GLU A 242 50.53 14.30 23.37
C GLU A 242 50.71 13.62 24.74
N ARG A 243 51.84 13.89 25.39
CA ARG A 243 52.22 13.23 26.64
C ARG A 243 51.51 13.80 27.86
N ASP A 244 51.33 15.11 27.93
CA ASP A 244 50.81 15.77 29.14
C ASP A 244 49.32 16.09 28.99
N ILE A 245 48.91 16.69 27.88
CA ILE A 245 47.52 17.12 27.66
C ILE A 245 46.64 15.96 27.17
N TRP A 246 47.02 15.32 26.07
CA TRP A 246 46.18 14.29 25.45
C TRP A 246 46.06 13.03 26.30
N ALA A 247 47.10 12.65 27.05
CA ALA A 247 47.06 11.53 27.99
C ALA A 247 46.13 11.78 29.19
N ALA A 248 45.94 13.04 29.61
CA ALA A 248 45.11 13.42 30.74
C ALA A 248 43.71 13.95 30.35
N ARG A 249 43.34 13.84 29.07
CA ARG A 249 42.09 14.42 28.55
C ARG A 249 40.85 13.81 29.18
N THR A 250 39.81 14.63 29.31
CA THR A 250 38.45 14.19 29.70
C THR A 250 37.57 14.06 28.45
N PRO A 251 36.44 13.33 28.49
CA PRO A 251 35.53 13.22 27.34
C PRO A 251 35.01 14.57 26.83
N LEU A 252 34.76 15.53 27.74
CA LEU A 252 34.33 16.89 27.38
C LEU A 252 35.45 17.65 26.68
N PHE A 253 36.67 17.59 27.22
CA PHE A 253 37.85 18.20 26.58
C PHE A 253 38.09 17.61 25.20
N GLU A 254 38.09 16.28 25.07
CA GLU A 254 38.26 15.57 23.81
C GLU A 254 37.23 16.00 22.76
N THR A 255 35.97 16.16 23.17
CA THR A 255 34.90 16.65 22.30
C THR A 255 35.14 18.09 21.84
N LEU A 256 35.39 19.01 22.78
CA LEU A 256 35.61 20.44 22.47
C LEU A 256 36.88 20.66 21.65
N PHE A 257 37.97 20.00 22.02
CA PHE A 257 39.25 20.08 21.32
C PHE A 257 39.16 19.45 19.93
N GLY A 258 38.40 18.35 19.79
CA GLY A 258 38.04 17.76 18.51
C GLY A 258 37.26 18.70 17.59
N LEU A 259 36.24 19.39 18.12
CA LEU A 259 35.51 20.42 17.37
C LEU A 259 36.42 21.58 16.97
N ALA A 260 37.34 22.00 17.84
CA ALA A 260 38.27 23.07 17.55
C ALA A 260 39.26 22.70 16.43
N VAL A 261 39.83 21.49 16.47
CA VAL A 261 40.68 20.96 15.38
C VAL A 261 39.93 20.93 14.05
N ARG A 262 38.63 20.61 14.05
CA ARG A 262 37.81 20.65 12.83
C ARG A 262 37.64 22.07 12.28
N VAL A 263 37.48 23.08 13.15
CA VAL A 263 37.43 24.49 12.72
C VAL A 263 38.77 24.94 12.14
N LEU A 264 39.90 24.47 12.71
CA LEU A 264 41.24 24.75 12.18
C LEU A 264 41.45 24.19 10.76
N ASP A 265 40.85 23.04 10.43
CA ASP A 265 40.94 22.42 9.10
C ASP A 265 39.88 22.95 8.10
N SER A 266 38.91 23.74 8.57
CA SER A 266 37.80 24.23 7.74
C SER A 266 38.20 25.40 6.85
N ARG A 267 38.02 25.25 5.54
CA ARG A 267 38.19 26.33 4.55
C ARG A 267 37.11 27.41 4.62
N SER A 268 36.01 27.13 5.32
CA SER A 268 34.84 27.99 5.51
C SER A 268 34.79 28.61 6.91
N SER A 269 35.89 28.52 7.68
CA SER A 269 36.03 29.20 8.96
C SER A 269 35.93 30.72 8.81
N THR A 270 35.29 31.36 9.78
CA THR A 270 35.13 32.82 9.87
C THR A 270 36.36 33.51 10.48
N VAL A 271 37.31 32.73 11.00
CA VAL A 271 38.56 33.22 11.57
C VAL A 271 39.61 33.43 10.46
N PRO A 272 40.45 34.47 10.51
CA PRO A 272 41.47 34.71 9.49
C PRO A 272 42.39 33.50 9.26
N GLN A 273 42.62 33.15 8.00
CA GLN A 273 43.43 31.98 7.61
C GLN A 273 44.86 32.01 8.19
N ALA A 274 45.46 33.20 8.33
CA ALA A 274 46.78 33.35 8.94
C ALA A 274 46.80 32.94 10.42
N GLU A 275 45.70 33.20 11.14
CA GLU A 275 45.55 32.82 12.55
C GLU A 275 45.32 31.32 12.70
N LEU A 276 44.46 30.74 11.86
CA LEU A 276 44.25 29.28 11.80
C LEU A 276 45.57 28.54 11.53
N ALA A 277 46.34 28.99 10.55
CA ALA A 277 47.64 28.41 10.21
C ALA A 277 48.65 28.50 11.35
N ARG A 278 48.66 29.61 12.10
CA ARG A 278 49.52 29.78 13.28
C ARG A 278 49.21 28.76 14.37
N VAL A 279 47.93 28.56 14.68
CA VAL A 279 47.49 27.59 15.71
C VAL A 279 47.76 26.16 15.23
N GLN A 280 47.44 25.85 13.97
CA GLN A 280 47.66 24.53 13.38
C GLN A 280 49.14 24.12 13.37
N ALA A 281 50.06 25.06 13.14
CA ALA A 281 51.51 24.81 13.12
C ALA A 281 52.08 24.31 14.46
N ARG A 282 51.35 24.47 15.58
CA ARG A 282 51.76 24.00 16.91
C ARG A 282 51.36 22.55 17.21
N PHE A 283 50.61 21.90 16.32
CA PHE A 283 50.23 20.50 16.50
C PHE A 283 51.25 19.53 15.90
N PRO A 284 51.56 18.41 16.58
CA PRO A 284 52.18 17.26 15.96
C PRO A 284 51.22 16.64 14.92
N GLY A 285 51.69 16.36 13.70
CA GLY A 285 50.83 15.90 12.59
C GLY A 285 50.00 14.65 12.91
N ALA A 286 50.59 13.64 13.55
CA ALA A 286 49.90 12.40 13.89
C ALA A 286 48.77 12.59 14.95
N LEU A 287 49.00 13.49 15.92
CA LEU A 287 48.01 13.81 16.94
C LEU A 287 46.85 14.60 16.33
N PHE A 288 47.13 15.58 15.48
CA PHE A 288 46.12 16.35 14.76
C PHE A 288 45.18 15.45 13.95
N ASP A 289 45.75 14.50 13.19
CA ASP A 289 44.98 13.55 12.39
C ASP A 289 44.10 12.62 13.25
N THR A 290 44.61 12.18 14.41
CA THR A 290 43.88 11.32 15.36
C THR A 290 42.68 12.05 15.97
N ILE A 291 42.90 13.30 16.43
CA ILE A 291 41.85 14.14 17.01
C ILE A 291 40.77 14.42 15.97
N ARG A 292 41.18 14.76 14.74
CA ARG A 292 40.27 14.99 13.61
C ARG A 292 39.40 13.77 13.32
N GLY A 293 39.99 12.57 13.30
CA GLY A 293 39.24 11.32 13.05
C GLY A 293 38.17 11.04 14.10
N THR A 294 38.47 11.31 15.37
CA THR A 294 37.53 11.06 16.48
C THR A 294 36.35 12.04 16.46
N ALA A 295 36.61 13.32 16.22
CA ALA A 295 35.56 14.33 16.06
C ALA A 295 34.67 14.07 14.84
N ALA A 296 35.26 13.61 13.73
CA ALA A 296 34.52 13.23 12.53
C ALA A 296 33.55 12.06 12.78
N ALA A 297 33.98 11.04 13.53
CA ALA A 297 33.13 9.90 13.88
C ALA A 297 31.91 10.28 14.73
N ALA A 298 32.09 11.14 15.74
CA ALA A 298 30.98 11.58 16.60
C ALA A 298 29.91 12.37 15.82
N VAL A 299 30.34 13.27 14.93
CA VAL A 299 29.40 14.02 14.08
C VAL A 299 28.72 13.11 13.06
N ALA A 300 29.45 12.17 12.46
CA ALA A 300 28.89 11.19 11.54
C ALA A 300 27.79 10.34 12.20
N ALA A 301 27.98 9.92 13.46
CA ALA A 301 26.97 9.16 14.21
C ALA A 301 25.69 9.98 14.46
N ALA A 302 25.81 11.24 14.88
CA ALA A 302 24.67 12.13 15.06
C ALA A 302 23.90 12.38 13.74
N GLN A 303 24.64 12.49 12.63
CA GLN A 303 24.07 12.67 11.30
C GLN A 303 23.39 11.42 10.75
N ALA A 304 23.97 10.24 10.97
CA ALA A 304 23.37 8.96 10.57
C ALA A 304 21.99 8.75 11.20
N LYS A 305 21.85 9.09 12.48
CA LYS A 305 20.56 9.03 13.18
C LYS A 305 19.52 9.95 12.55
N ARG A 306 19.92 11.18 12.21
CA ARG A 306 19.05 12.14 11.51
C ARG A 306 18.62 11.66 10.13
N LEU A 307 19.55 11.05 9.38
CA LEU A 307 19.28 10.46 8.08
C LEU A 307 18.21 9.36 8.16
N ALA A 308 18.29 8.49 9.18
CA ALA A 308 17.31 7.43 9.41
C ALA A 308 15.91 8.01 9.69
N PHE A 309 15.80 9.01 10.57
CA PHE A 309 14.52 9.69 10.83
C PHE A 309 13.98 10.43 9.60
N ALA A 310 14.84 11.05 8.79
CA ALA A 310 14.42 11.70 7.55
C ALA A 310 13.88 10.69 6.52
N ALA A 311 14.46 9.50 6.43
CA ALA A 311 13.92 8.42 5.59
C ALA A 311 12.53 7.97 6.06
N LEU A 312 12.36 7.77 7.37
CA LEU A 312 11.07 7.41 7.97
C LEU A 312 10.01 8.51 7.76
N TRP A 313 10.40 9.77 7.92
CA TRP A 313 9.50 10.90 7.69
C TRP A 313 8.97 10.92 6.26
N ARG A 314 9.85 10.70 5.26
CA ARG A 314 9.46 10.63 3.85
C ARG A 314 8.58 9.43 3.51
N SER A 315 8.77 8.29 4.18
CA SER A 315 7.94 7.10 3.93
C SER A 315 6.48 7.29 4.33
N GLY A 316 6.21 8.17 5.31
CA GLY A 316 4.88 8.35 5.88
C GLY A 316 4.34 7.13 6.65
N GLU A 317 5.17 6.10 6.87
CA GLU A 317 4.80 4.91 7.62
C GLU A 317 4.64 5.20 9.12
N LEU A 318 3.97 4.28 9.82
CA LEU A 318 3.90 4.32 11.28
C LEU A 318 5.27 3.96 11.87
N VAL A 319 5.69 4.71 12.88
CA VAL A 319 6.91 4.47 13.66
C VAL A 319 6.58 4.56 15.14
N GLY A 320 7.21 3.68 15.93
CA GLY A 320 7.22 3.76 17.38
C GLY A 320 8.39 4.59 17.90
N ILE A 321 8.17 5.49 18.85
CA ILE A 321 9.23 6.22 19.58
C ILE A 321 8.79 6.37 21.04
N GLY A 322 9.60 5.85 21.97
CA GLY A 322 9.35 6.02 23.42
C GLY A 322 7.96 5.56 23.88
N GLY A 323 7.39 4.54 23.24
CA GLY A 323 6.06 4.00 23.53
C GLY A 323 4.89 4.70 22.82
N ALA A 324 5.13 5.83 22.16
CA ALA A 324 4.18 6.44 21.23
C ALA A 324 4.27 5.75 19.85
N VAL A 325 3.16 5.67 19.11
CA VAL A 325 3.12 5.14 17.74
C VAL A 325 2.36 6.11 16.84
N GLY A 326 2.96 6.49 15.71
CA GLY A 326 2.45 7.59 14.92
C GLY A 326 3.26 7.85 13.66
N ARG A 327 2.96 8.98 13.01
CA ARG A 327 3.72 9.45 11.85
C ARG A 327 4.59 10.62 12.25
N ILE A 328 5.78 10.72 11.66
CA ILE A 328 6.63 11.89 11.87
C ILE A 328 6.00 13.07 11.11
N VAL A 329 5.77 14.18 11.82
CA VAL A 329 5.17 15.40 11.25
C VAL A 329 6.15 16.57 11.21
N ASP A 330 7.23 16.50 11.98
CA ASP A 330 8.29 17.51 12.00
C ASP A 330 9.62 16.87 12.44
N LEU A 331 10.72 17.35 11.87
CA LEU A 331 12.08 16.89 12.14
C LEU A 331 13.04 18.09 12.13
N SER A 332 13.67 18.35 13.28
CA SER A 332 14.67 19.40 13.46
C SER A 332 16.07 18.80 13.65
N PRO A 333 17.13 19.63 13.77
CA PRO A 333 18.46 19.15 14.13
C PRO A 333 18.54 18.40 15.46
N THR A 334 17.65 18.70 16.40
CA THR A 334 17.73 18.23 17.78
C THR A 334 16.48 17.50 18.25
N SER A 335 15.42 17.47 17.45
CA SER A 335 14.15 16.87 17.83
C SER A 335 13.42 16.21 16.66
N VAL A 336 12.57 15.25 16.98
CA VAL A 336 11.61 14.63 16.08
C VAL A 336 10.22 14.71 16.72
N THR A 337 9.22 15.15 15.96
CA THR A 337 7.83 15.24 16.43
C THR A 337 6.98 14.19 15.74
N LEU A 338 6.34 13.36 16.55
CA LEU A 338 5.42 12.31 16.14
C LEU A 338 3.99 12.81 16.36
N GLU A 339 3.12 12.67 15.37
CA GLU A 339 1.68 12.65 15.59
C GLU A 339 1.29 11.26 16.08
N ASN A 340 1.23 11.10 17.41
CA ASN A 340 0.89 9.84 18.06
C ASN A 340 -0.59 9.52 17.83
N VAL A 341 -0.85 8.45 17.08
CA VAL A 341 -2.18 7.94 16.76
C VAL A 341 -2.60 6.79 17.66
N LEU A 342 -1.70 6.23 18.48
CA LEU A 342 -2.07 5.26 19.51
C LEU A 342 -2.82 5.95 20.65
N ILE A 343 -4.11 5.63 20.78
CA ILE A 343 -5.02 6.18 21.79
C ILE A 343 -5.55 5.07 22.72
N GLY A 344 -6.16 5.48 23.83
CA GLY A 344 -6.71 4.57 24.86
C GLY A 344 -5.82 4.44 26.11
N PRO A 345 -6.28 3.66 27.11
CA PRO A 345 -5.59 3.52 28.39
C PRO A 345 -4.16 2.99 28.25
N ALA A 346 -3.29 3.41 29.17
CA ALA A 346 -1.98 2.78 29.33
C ALA A 346 -2.16 1.35 29.86
N GLY A 347 -1.87 0.35 29.03
CA GLY A 347 -1.76 -1.05 29.42
C GLY A 347 -1.83 -1.97 28.20
N PRO A 348 -1.44 -3.25 28.35
CA PRO A 348 -1.50 -4.20 27.26
C PRO A 348 -2.95 -4.49 26.86
N GLY A 349 -3.22 -4.59 25.56
CA GLY A 349 -4.54 -4.96 25.03
C GLY A 349 -5.65 -3.93 25.21
N ARG A 350 -5.32 -2.65 25.45
CA ARG A 350 -6.31 -1.58 25.72
C ARG A 350 -6.29 -0.43 24.72
N GLY A 351 -5.29 -0.38 23.84
CA GLY A 351 -5.13 0.67 22.86
C GLY A 351 -5.86 0.41 21.55
N VAL A 352 -6.06 1.47 20.79
CA VAL A 352 -6.51 1.47 19.39
C VAL A 352 -5.72 2.52 18.61
N LEU A 353 -5.59 2.34 17.30
CA LEU A 353 -5.04 3.36 16.43
C LEU A 353 -6.16 4.30 15.99
N ALA A 354 -5.98 5.61 16.14
CA ALA A 354 -6.91 6.64 15.70
C ALA A 354 -6.85 6.90 14.18
N THR A 355 -6.54 5.87 13.39
CA THR A 355 -6.44 5.91 11.93
C THR A 355 -6.84 4.56 11.33
N GLY A 356 -7.28 4.56 10.07
CA GLY A 356 -7.65 3.34 9.34
C GLY A 356 -8.80 2.57 10.02
N ALA A 357 -8.76 1.23 9.95
CA ALA A 357 -9.78 0.39 10.61
C ALA A 357 -9.80 0.55 12.14
N GLY A 358 -8.68 0.96 12.73
CA GLY A 358 -8.58 1.25 14.16
C GLY A 358 -9.55 2.33 14.65
N GLU A 359 -9.80 3.35 13.82
CA GLU A 359 -10.72 4.44 14.15
C GLU A 359 -12.17 3.95 14.25
N GLN A 360 -12.60 3.12 13.30
CA GLN A 360 -13.93 2.51 13.29
C GLN A 360 -14.11 1.55 14.48
N ASN A 361 -13.08 0.76 14.74
CA ASN A 361 -13.05 -0.20 15.84
C ASN A 361 -13.00 0.46 17.22
N ALA A 362 -12.43 1.67 17.34
CA ALA A 362 -12.38 2.43 18.58
C ALA A 362 -13.79 2.73 19.12
N LEU A 363 -14.73 3.08 18.24
CA LEU A 363 -16.13 3.30 18.59
C LEU A 363 -16.78 2.01 19.14
N ALA A 364 -16.60 0.89 18.43
CA ALA A 364 -17.14 -0.40 18.83
C ALA A 364 -16.57 -0.91 20.17
N LEU A 365 -15.32 -0.55 20.48
CA LEU A 365 -14.64 -0.89 21.74
C LEU A 365 -14.85 0.16 22.85
N GLY A 366 -15.55 1.25 22.57
CA GLY A 366 -15.78 2.34 23.53
C GLY A 366 -14.50 3.09 23.93
N VAL A 367 -13.48 3.10 23.08
CA VAL A 367 -12.21 3.77 23.34
C VAL A 367 -12.19 5.12 22.62
N GLY A 368 -12.19 6.20 23.40
CA GLY A 368 -12.06 7.57 22.90
C GLY A 368 -10.64 8.11 22.99
N GLY A 369 -10.33 9.10 22.16
CA GLY A 369 -9.06 9.83 22.19
C GLY A 369 -8.80 10.54 20.87
N ALA A 370 -8.01 11.61 20.92
CA ALA A 370 -7.52 12.29 19.73
C ALA A 370 -6.01 12.07 19.59
N PRO A 371 -5.48 12.02 18.35
CA PRO A 371 -4.05 12.03 18.11
C PRO A 371 -3.37 13.21 18.83
N LYS A 372 -2.16 13.01 19.33
CA LYS A 372 -1.39 14.03 20.05
C LYS A 372 -0.01 14.19 19.43
N ARG A 373 0.46 15.43 19.29
CA ARG A 373 1.85 15.69 18.91
C ARG A 373 2.77 15.48 20.11
N VAL A 374 3.78 14.62 19.94
CA VAL A 374 4.79 14.32 20.96
C VAL A 374 6.17 14.55 20.34
N THR A 375 6.94 15.44 20.96
CA THR A 375 8.29 15.78 20.50
C THR A 375 9.32 15.08 21.36
N PHE A 376 10.28 14.42 20.72
CA PHE A 376 11.38 13.71 21.34
C PHE A 376 12.70 14.39 20.99
N ALA A 377 13.64 14.41 21.93
CA ALA A 377 15.02 14.79 21.63
C ALA A 377 15.65 13.72 20.73
N LEU A 378 16.23 14.14 19.60
CA LEU A 378 16.80 13.25 18.59
C LEU A 378 17.94 12.39 19.17
N SER A 379 18.67 12.91 20.17
CA SER A 379 19.73 12.16 20.87
C SER A 379 19.20 10.88 21.55
N HIS A 380 17.97 10.91 22.06
CA HIS A 380 17.37 9.82 22.85
C HIS A 380 16.22 9.08 22.13
N ALA A 381 15.83 9.53 20.94
CA ALA A 381 14.77 8.88 20.17
C ALA A 381 15.31 7.66 19.42
N GLU A 382 14.79 6.48 19.69
CA GLU A 382 15.09 5.28 18.89
C GLU A 382 13.83 4.87 18.12
N PRO A 383 13.89 4.81 16.77
CA PRO A 383 12.73 4.44 15.97
C PRO A 383 12.49 2.92 16.02
N VAL A 384 11.23 2.53 16.23
CA VAL A 384 10.76 1.14 16.19
C VAL A 384 9.91 0.95 14.95
N THR A 385 10.31 0.03 14.07
CA THR A 385 9.67 -0.23 12.77
C THR A 385 9.51 -1.73 12.50
N GLY A 386 8.82 -2.10 11.42
CA GLY A 386 8.68 -3.49 10.96
C GLY A 386 8.15 -4.44 12.03
N ASP A 387 8.79 -5.60 12.19
CA ASP A 387 8.38 -6.64 13.14
C ASP A 387 8.39 -6.16 14.59
N ALA A 388 9.35 -5.32 14.96
CA ALA A 388 9.42 -4.75 16.31
C ALA A 388 8.24 -3.81 16.59
N LEU A 389 7.81 -3.04 15.58
CA LEU A 389 6.59 -2.23 15.70
C LEU A 389 5.35 -3.12 15.78
N SER A 390 5.29 -4.17 14.97
CA SER A 390 4.18 -5.12 15.02
C SER A 390 4.07 -5.78 16.40
N ALA A 391 5.19 -6.19 17.00
CA ALA A 391 5.22 -6.74 18.36
C ALA A 391 4.76 -5.74 19.42
N LEU A 392 5.17 -4.47 19.31
CA LEU A 392 4.67 -3.40 20.16
C LEU A 392 3.15 -3.23 20.02
N LEU A 393 2.63 -3.24 18.78
CA LEU A 393 1.19 -3.16 18.53
C LEU A 393 0.44 -4.38 19.06
N ASP A 394 1.03 -5.57 19.01
CA ASP A 394 0.45 -6.80 19.57
C ASP A 394 0.26 -6.71 21.08
N GLU A 395 1.24 -6.13 21.77
CA GLU A 395 1.14 -5.90 23.20
C GLU A 395 0.09 -4.82 23.50
N ARG A 396 0.09 -3.72 22.75
CA ARG A 396 -0.65 -2.50 23.10
C ARG A 396 -2.12 -2.52 22.66
N LEU A 397 -2.43 -3.06 21.48
CA LEU A 397 -3.74 -2.94 20.87
C LEU A 397 -4.74 -3.96 21.40
N ALA A 398 -5.99 -3.51 21.59
CA ALA A 398 -7.11 -4.37 21.92
C ALA A 398 -7.38 -5.41 20.82
N THR A 399 -8.20 -6.41 21.14
CA THR A 399 -8.64 -7.41 20.17
C THR A 399 -10.16 -7.49 20.09
N ILE A 400 -10.67 -7.73 18.89
CA ILE A 400 -12.08 -7.93 18.59
C ILE A 400 -12.33 -9.42 18.44
N ARG A 401 -13.37 -9.91 19.11
CA ARG A 401 -13.77 -11.32 19.06
C ARG A 401 -14.76 -11.55 17.92
N ARG A 402 -14.51 -12.57 17.10
CA ARG A 402 -15.45 -13.10 16.10
C ARG A 402 -15.49 -14.61 16.16
N ASP A 403 -16.67 -15.19 16.01
CA ASP A 403 -16.83 -16.64 15.87
C ASP A 403 -17.01 -16.89 14.36
N VAL A 404 -16.02 -17.52 13.72
CA VAL A 404 -15.96 -17.75 12.28
C VAL A 404 -16.30 -19.19 12.00
N ARG A 405 -17.28 -19.39 11.13
CA ARG A 405 -17.79 -20.70 10.74
C ARG A 405 -17.17 -21.12 9.41
N PHE A 406 -16.71 -22.37 9.37
CA PHE A 406 -16.15 -23.02 8.20
C PHE A 406 -16.96 -24.27 7.89
N LEU A 407 -17.19 -24.50 6.60
CA LEU A 407 -17.73 -25.75 6.09
C LEU A 407 -16.59 -26.43 5.35
N VAL A 408 -16.13 -27.55 5.89
CA VAL A 408 -15.01 -28.30 5.35
C VAL A 408 -15.44 -29.74 5.07
N PRO A 409 -14.72 -30.47 4.19
CA PRO A 409 -14.96 -31.88 3.99
C PRO A 409 -14.93 -32.64 5.32
N GLU A 410 -15.70 -33.73 5.45
CA GLU A 410 -15.76 -34.54 6.67
C GLU A 410 -14.39 -35.03 7.16
N SER A 411 -13.46 -35.25 6.23
CA SER A 411 -12.07 -35.65 6.48
C SER A 411 -11.21 -34.54 7.11
N VAL A 412 -11.65 -33.29 7.06
CA VAL A 412 -10.97 -32.14 7.67
C VAL A 412 -11.53 -31.93 9.07
N SER A 413 -10.67 -32.04 10.09
CA SER A 413 -11.03 -31.77 11.48
C SER A 413 -10.95 -30.28 11.81
N GLY A 414 -11.58 -29.87 12.91
CA GLY A 414 -11.47 -28.52 13.45
C GLY A 414 -10.03 -28.13 13.79
N ALA A 415 -9.21 -29.10 14.23
CA ALA A 415 -7.77 -28.90 14.42
C ALA A 415 -7.02 -28.59 13.11
N GLY A 416 -7.46 -29.15 11.99
CA GLY A 416 -6.94 -28.79 10.66
C GLY A 416 -7.26 -27.34 10.30
N VAL A 417 -8.52 -26.93 10.47
CA VAL A 417 -8.96 -25.54 10.24
C VAL A 417 -8.18 -24.56 11.10
N LEU A 418 -8.00 -24.86 12.41
CA LEU A 418 -7.19 -24.03 13.30
C LEU A 418 -5.74 -23.87 12.82
N ARG A 419 -5.12 -24.96 12.36
CA ARG A 419 -3.74 -24.93 11.83
C ARG A 419 -3.61 -24.03 10.60
N VAL A 420 -4.63 -24.04 9.72
CA VAL A 420 -4.64 -23.17 8.54
C VAL A 420 -4.87 -21.71 8.94
N ALA A 421 -5.74 -21.45 9.92
CA ALA A 421 -6.00 -20.10 10.43
C ALA A 421 -4.79 -19.48 11.14
N GLN A 422 -3.93 -20.29 11.76
CA GLN A 422 -2.70 -19.81 12.41
C GLN A 422 -1.81 -19.01 11.44
N GLY A 423 -1.28 -17.90 11.95
CA GLY A 423 -0.40 -17.00 11.19
C GLY A 423 -1.12 -16.08 10.19
N ALA A 424 -2.46 -16.06 10.19
CA ALA A 424 -3.20 -15.05 9.42
C ALA A 424 -2.90 -13.63 9.93
N ALA A 425 -2.73 -12.69 9.00
CA ALA A 425 -2.49 -11.29 9.34
C ALA A 425 -3.61 -10.74 10.23
N GLY A 426 -3.24 -9.99 11.27
CA GLY A 426 -4.18 -9.43 12.24
C GLY A 426 -4.75 -10.41 13.25
N LEU A 427 -4.53 -11.74 13.11
CA LEU A 427 -5.02 -12.74 14.04
C LEU A 427 -4.06 -12.91 15.24
N ARG A 428 -4.55 -12.70 16.46
CA ARG A 428 -3.79 -12.88 17.71
C ARG A 428 -3.98 -14.25 18.35
N ALA A 429 -5.20 -14.76 18.28
CA ALA A 429 -5.53 -16.06 18.83
C ALA A 429 -6.69 -16.68 18.05
N SER A 430 -6.71 -18.01 17.97
CA SER A 430 -7.86 -18.77 17.51
C SER A 430 -8.08 -20.00 18.40
N GLU A 431 -9.34 -20.34 18.67
CA GLU A 431 -9.73 -21.54 19.42
C GLU A 431 -10.91 -22.24 18.75
N LEU A 432 -10.99 -23.56 18.85
CA LEU A 432 -12.15 -24.31 18.38
C LEU A 432 -13.30 -24.11 19.36
N VAL A 433 -14.46 -23.70 18.86
CA VAL A 433 -15.67 -23.48 19.66
C VAL A 433 -16.64 -24.63 19.52
N ASP A 434 -16.87 -25.07 18.28
CA ASP A 434 -17.85 -26.12 17.96
C ASP A 434 -17.40 -26.89 16.72
N GLU A 435 -17.77 -28.16 16.68
CA GLU A 435 -17.43 -29.09 15.60
C GLU A 435 -18.54 -30.13 15.44
N VAL A 436 -19.27 -30.05 14.33
CA VAL A 436 -20.42 -30.94 14.07
C VAL A 436 -20.25 -31.60 12.71
N VAL A 437 -20.35 -32.93 12.68
CA VAL A 437 -20.40 -33.71 11.44
C VAL A 437 -21.86 -33.93 11.05
N ARG A 438 -22.20 -33.59 9.81
CA ARG A 438 -23.51 -33.87 9.19
C ARG A 438 -23.26 -34.50 7.84
N THR A 439 -24.01 -35.53 7.47
CA THR A 439 -23.87 -36.38 6.26
C THR A 439 -22.95 -35.80 5.17
N GLY A 440 -21.67 -36.18 5.20
CA GLY A 440 -20.66 -35.79 4.21
C GLY A 440 -19.95 -34.44 4.43
N GLN A 441 -20.18 -33.71 5.53
CA GLN A 441 -19.48 -32.47 5.87
C GLN A 441 -19.19 -32.32 7.36
N ARG A 442 -18.22 -31.45 7.65
CA ARG A 442 -17.95 -30.95 8.98
C ARG A 442 -18.14 -29.44 9.05
N ALA A 443 -19.04 -29.00 9.91
CA ALA A 443 -19.13 -27.60 10.32
C ALA A 443 -18.15 -27.37 11.47
N VAL A 444 -17.23 -26.44 11.28
CA VAL A 444 -16.22 -26.06 12.27
C VAL A 444 -16.42 -24.59 12.61
N VAL A 445 -16.61 -24.28 13.88
CA VAL A 445 -16.64 -22.89 14.36
C VAL A 445 -15.38 -22.64 15.15
N ILE A 446 -14.56 -21.69 14.71
CA ILE A 446 -13.42 -21.21 15.50
C ILE A 446 -13.70 -19.79 15.96
N ARG A 447 -13.29 -19.48 17.18
CA ARG A 447 -13.29 -18.11 17.69
C ARG A 447 -11.94 -17.48 17.45
N VAL A 448 -11.94 -16.32 16.82
CA VAL A 448 -10.76 -15.53 16.51
C VAL A 448 -10.71 -14.26 17.37
N ARG A 449 -9.49 -13.85 17.73
CA ARG A 449 -9.18 -12.54 18.30
C ARG A 449 -8.38 -11.74 17.29
N ILE A 450 -8.97 -10.68 16.75
CA ILE A 450 -8.42 -9.85 15.67
C ILE A 450 -7.85 -8.56 16.28
N ARG A 451 -6.62 -8.17 15.97
CA ARG A 451 -5.99 -6.92 16.46
C ARG A 451 -6.80 -5.72 15.97
N ALA A 452 -7.06 -4.75 16.84
CA ALA A 452 -8.04 -3.70 16.58
C ALA A 452 -7.68 -2.71 15.46
N ASP A 453 -6.46 -2.74 14.93
CA ASP A 453 -6.04 -1.97 13.74
C ASP A 453 -6.42 -2.64 12.40
N PHE A 454 -7.03 -3.82 12.42
CA PHE A 454 -7.54 -4.51 11.22
C PHE A 454 -9.05 -4.41 11.12
N ASP A 455 -9.58 -4.42 9.89
CA ASP A 455 -11.00 -4.61 9.66
C ASP A 455 -11.38 -6.07 9.97
N PRO A 456 -12.28 -6.32 10.95
CA PRO A 456 -12.71 -7.67 11.27
C PRO A 456 -13.33 -8.43 10.10
N ALA A 457 -14.07 -7.75 9.21
CA ALA A 457 -14.71 -8.39 8.06
C ALA A 457 -13.67 -8.85 7.05
N GLU A 458 -12.70 -7.99 6.70
CA GLU A 458 -11.62 -8.36 5.78
C GLU A 458 -10.76 -9.53 6.29
N VAL A 459 -10.47 -9.55 7.60
CA VAL A 459 -9.70 -10.66 8.22
C VAL A 459 -10.49 -11.96 8.19
N VAL A 460 -11.78 -11.93 8.50
CA VAL A 460 -12.65 -13.12 8.42
C VAL A 460 -12.72 -13.64 6.99
N ASP A 461 -12.80 -12.75 6.02
CA ASP A 461 -12.83 -13.05 4.60
C ASP A 461 -11.52 -13.65 4.08
N ALA A 462 -10.39 -13.09 4.51
CA ALA A 462 -9.06 -13.63 4.23
C ALA A 462 -8.88 -15.03 4.83
N LEU A 463 -9.34 -15.24 6.07
CA LEU A 463 -9.32 -16.55 6.74
C LEU A 463 -10.13 -17.59 5.98
N ARG A 464 -11.33 -17.23 5.51
CA ARG A 464 -12.18 -18.11 4.72
C ARG A 464 -11.53 -18.53 3.42
N ARG A 465 -10.99 -17.57 2.66
CA ARG A 465 -10.24 -17.85 1.43
C ARG A 465 -9.06 -18.78 1.71
N ARG A 466 -8.27 -18.48 2.73
CA ARG A 466 -7.11 -19.30 3.11
C ARG A 466 -7.49 -20.76 3.46
N VAL A 467 -8.57 -20.97 4.20
CA VAL A 467 -9.07 -22.33 4.51
C VAL A 467 -9.64 -23.01 3.26
N ALA A 468 -10.36 -22.28 2.42
CA ALA A 468 -10.89 -22.79 1.17
C ALA A 468 -9.77 -23.22 0.21
N ASP A 469 -8.70 -22.42 0.09
CA ASP A 469 -7.53 -22.71 -0.74
C ASP A 469 -6.74 -23.92 -0.19
N ALA A 470 -6.53 -23.98 1.13
CA ALA A 470 -5.79 -25.08 1.76
C ALA A 470 -6.50 -26.44 1.61
N TYR A 471 -7.83 -26.43 1.55
CA TYR A 471 -8.66 -27.62 1.38
C TYR A 471 -9.35 -27.67 0.02
N ARG A 472 -8.83 -26.91 -0.96
CA ARG A 472 -9.33 -26.89 -2.34
C ARG A 472 -9.24 -28.30 -2.91
N TRP A 473 -10.39 -28.82 -3.34
CA TRP A 473 -10.40 -30.05 -4.11
C TRP A 473 -9.70 -29.79 -5.45
N PRO A 474 -8.79 -30.68 -5.91
CA PRO A 474 -8.12 -30.50 -7.19
C PRO A 474 -9.11 -30.48 -8.36
N ASP A 475 -8.66 -30.02 -9.53
CA ASP A 475 -9.47 -30.00 -10.75
C ASP A 475 -10.10 -31.37 -11.06
N GLY A 476 -11.29 -31.35 -11.67
CA GLY A 476 -11.98 -32.57 -12.10
C GLY A 476 -13.21 -32.97 -11.29
N LEU A 477 -14.00 -31.99 -10.82
CA LEU A 477 -15.36 -32.18 -10.30
C LEU A 477 -16.41 -32.40 -11.39
N VAL A 478 -16.02 -32.17 -12.64
CA VAL A 478 -16.83 -32.34 -13.84
C VAL A 478 -16.00 -33.11 -14.86
N ARG A 479 -16.65 -33.99 -15.61
CA ARG A 479 -16.11 -34.70 -16.77
C ARG A 479 -15.70 -33.69 -17.83
N SER A 480 -14.57 -33.93 -18.50
CA SER A 480 -14.10 -33.02 -19.55
C SER A 480 -15.15 -32.88 -20.65
N PRO A 481 -15.50 -31.66 -21.08
CA PRO A 481 -16.47 -31.49 -22.16
C PRO A 481 -15.89 -32.02 -23.49
N ARG A 482 -16.70 -32.68 -24.33
CA ARG A 482 -16.23 -33.18 -25.65
C ARG A 482 -16.07 -32.07 -26.69
N ARG A 483 -16.84 -31.00 -26.55
CA ARG A 483 -16.79 -29.77 -27.35
C ARG A 483 -16.85 -28.56 -26.42
N PRO A 484 -16.31 -27.39 -26.80
CA PRO A 484 -16.45 -26.16 -26.01
C PRO A 484 -17.91 -25.90 -25.65
N VAL A 485 -18.19 -25.63 -24.38
CA VAL A 485 -19.54 -25.32 -23.91
C VAL A 485 -19.83 -23.85 -24.24
N GLU A 486 -20.90 -23.63 -24.99
CA GLU A 486 -21.31 -22.29 -25.45
C GLU A 486 -22.39 -21.70 -24.55
N ARG A 487 -23.19 -22.56 -23.90
CA ARG A 487 -24.35 -22.14 -23.11
C ARG A 487 -24.55 -23.02 -21.87
N ILE A 488 -24.91 -22.40 -20.76
CA ILE A 488 -25.27 -23.04 -19.49
C ILE A 488 -26.64 -22.52 -19.07
N VAL A 489 -27.59 -23.44 -18.87
CA VAL A 489 -28.99 -23.12 -18.58
C VAL A 489 -29.36 -23.53 -17.16
N TYR A 490 -30.08 -22.68 -16.44
CA TYR A 490 -30.49 -22.91 -15.06
C TYR A 490 -31.90 -22.39 -14.78
N LEU A 491 -32.54 -22.89 -13.71
CA LEU A 491 -33.83 -22.39 -13.25
C LEU A 491 -33.68 -20.97 -12.70
N GLY A 492 -34.32 -20.01 -13.36
CA GLY A 492 -34.30 -18.60 -13.04
C GLY A 492 -35.11 -18.21 -11.80
N PRO A 493 -35.23 -16.89 -11.52
CA PRO A 493 -34.59 -15.79 -12.26
C PRO A 493 -33.09 -15.63 -11.92
N ALA A 494 -32.44 -14.65 -12.56
CA ALA A 494 -31.09 -14.22 -12.19
C ALA A 494 -31.05 -13.73 -10.73
N GLY A 495 -29.94 -14.00 -10.04
CA GLY A 495 -29.71 -13.73 -8.62
C GLY A 495 -30.00 -14.91 -7.68
N THR A 496 -30.34 -16.09 -8.23
CA THR A 496 -30.65 -17.31 -7.46
C THR A 496 -29.42 -18.18 -7.22
N PHE A 497 -29.51 -19.12 -6.26
CA PHE A 497 -28.47 -20.13 -6.03
C PHE A 497 -28.26 -21.05 -7.25
N SER A 498 -29.26 -21.20 -8.11
CA SER A 498 -29.15 -21.93 -9.39
C SER A 498 -28.21 -21.21 -10.37
N GLU A 499 -28.21 -19.87 -10.39
CA GLU A 499 -27.25 -19.09 -11.18
C GLU A 499 -25.82 -19.27 -10.64
N ASP A 500 -25.65 -19.23 -9.31
CA ASP A 500 -24.34 -19.47 -8.67
C ASP A 500 -23.80 -20.84 -9.05
N ALA A 501 -24.67 -21.86 -9.06
CA ALA A 501 -24.34 -23.19 -9.51
C ALA A 501 -23.94 -23.23 -11.00
N ALA A 502 -24.63 -22.49 -11.87
CA ALA A 502 -24.31 -22.38 -13.29
C ALA A 502 -22.95 -21.72 -13.53
N ARG A 503 -22.66 -20.61 -12.83
CA ARG A 503 -21.37 -19.90 -12.94
C ARG A 503 -20.21 -20.75 -12.42
N LEU A 504 -20.41 -21.44 -11.29
CA LEU A 504 -19.42 -22.37 -10.76
C LEU A 504 -19.18 -23.54 -11.72
N GLY A 505 -20.25 -24.09 -12.31
CA GLY A 505 -20.18 -25.11 -13.34
C GLY A 505 -19.40 -24.65 -14.58
N ALA A 506 -19.59 -23.41 -15.03
CA ALA A 506 -18.82 -22.79 -16.12
C ALA A 506 -17.31 -22.82 -15.83
N GLY A 507 -16.93 -22.46 -14.60
CA GLY A 507 -15.55 -22.52 -14.12
C GLY A 507 -14.98 -23.94 -14.17
N PHE A 508 -15.72 -24.94 -13.68
CA PHE A 508 -15.27 -26.34 -13.72
C PHE A 508 -15.16 -26.91 -15.14
N LEU A 509 -15.96 -26.41 -16.07
CA LEU A 509 -15.90 -26.76 -17.48
C LEU A 509 -14.81 -26.00 -18.26
N ALA A 510 -14.09 -25.08 -17.60
CA ALA A 510 -13.18 -24.14 -18.25
C ALA A 510 -13.84 -23.35 -19.39
N ALA A 511 -15.11 -22.96 -19.19
CA ALA A 511 -15.93 -22.24 -20.15
C ALA A 511 -16.38 -20.88 -19.58
N PRO A 512 -15.45 -19.95 -19.27
CA PRO A 512 -15.79 -18.65 -18.66
C PRO A 512 -16.63 -17.75 -19.58
N ASP A 513 -16.54 -17.96 -20.89
CA ASP A 513 -17.25 -17.18 -21.92
C ASP A 513 -18.62 -17.77 -22.30
N ALA A 514 -19.03 -18.89 -21.68
CA ALA A 514 -20.33 -19.48 -21.96
C ALA A 514 -21.47 -18.56 -21.50
N ALA A 515 -22.53 -18.46 -22.32
CA ALA A 515 -23.73 -17.73 -21.94
C ALA A 515 -24.42 -18.44 -20.75
N VAL A 516 -24.78 -17.70 -19.70
CA VAL A 516 -25.47 -18.23 -18.51
C VAL A 516 -26.91 -17.76 -18.51
N ASP A 517 -27.81 -18.61 -18.99
CA ASP A 517 -29.19 -18.24 -19.32
C ASP A 517 -30.20 -18.80 -18.31
N ALA A 518 -31.09 -17.93 -17.83
CA ALA A 518 -32.19 -18.28 -16.95
C ALA A 518 -33.40 -18.77 -17.76
N VAL A 519 -34.07 -19.83 -17.28
CA VAL A 519 -35.34 -20.32 -17.83
C VAL A 519 -36.40 -20.48 -16.73
N ASP A 520 -37.66 -20.58 -17.12
CA ASP A 520 -38.79 -20.54 -16.19
C ASP A 520 -39.07 -21.90 -15.51
N ASP A 521 -38.64 -23.00 -16.12
CA ASP A 521 -38.88 -24.35 -15.59
C ASP A 521 -37.78 -25.34 -15.98
N PHE A 522 -37.71 -26.47 -15.25
CA PHE A 522 -36.70 -27.51 -15.49
C PHE A 522 -36.88 -28.25 -16.81
N GLY A 523 -38.09 -28.30 -17.38
CA GLY A 523 -38.33 -28.85 -18.70
C GLY A 523 -37.60 -28.04 -19.78
N GLN A 524 -37.64 -26.71 -19.70
CA GLN A 524 -36.90 -25.82 -20.60
C GLN A 524 -35.37 -26.01 -20.49
N VAL A 525 -34.84 -26.27 -19.29
CA VAL A 525 -33.41 -26.63 -19.11
C VAL A 525 -33.07 -27.86 -19.96
N LEU A 526 -33.92 -28.88 -19.91
CA LEU A 526 -33.70 -30.15 -20.61
C LEU A 526 -33.92 -30.02 -22.13
N VAL A 527 -34.90 -29.25 -22.56
CA VAL A 527 -35.12 -28.96 -23.99
C VAL A 527 -33.91 -28.22 -24.58
N ALA A 528 -33.34 -27.25 -23.86
CA ALA A 528 -32.18 -26.49 -24.33
C ALA A 528 -30.93 -27.36 -24.53
N ILE A 529 -30.78 -28.44 -23.74
CA ILE A 529 -29.70 -29.43 -23.90
C ILE A 529 -29.89 -30.27 -25.17
N GLY A 530 -31.14 -30.51 -25.57
CA GLY A 530 -31.49 -31.33 -26.73
C GLY A 530 -31.18 -30.69 -28.09
N ASP A 531 -30.88 -29.38 -28.14
CA ASP A 531 -30.50 -28.70 -29.38
C ASP A 531 -29.06 -29.04 -29.77
N PRO A 532 -28.81 -29.77 -30.87
CA PRO A 532 -27.46 -30.11 -31.29
C PRO A 532 -26.66 -28.90 -31.81
N ALA A 533 -27.34 -27.81 -32.22
CA ALA A 533 -26.72 -26.64 -32.84
C ALA A 533 -25.90 -25.80 -31.86
N VAL A 534 -26.25 -25.82 -30.57
CA VAL A 534 -25.55 -25.07 -29.52
C VAL A 534 -25.02 -26.05 -28.48
N ALA A 535 -23.75 -25.93 -28.09
CA ALA A 535 -23.19 -26.73 -27.01
C ALA A 535 -23.73 -26.30 -25.65
N THR A 536 -24.91 -26.82 -25.29
CA THR A 536 -25.62 -26.49 -24.04
C THR A 536 -25.41 -27.53 -22.94
N VAL A 537 -25.23 -27.06 -21.71
CA VAL A 537 -25.34 -27.86 -20.49
C VAL A 537 -26.38 -27.25 -19.55
N GLY A 538 -26.98 -28.07 -18.69
CA GLY A 538 -27.97 -27.63 -17.71
C GLY A 538 -27.53 -27.89 -16.28
N VAL A 539 -28.08 -27.12 -15.34
CA VAL A 539 -27.81 -27.28 -13.90
C VAL A 539 -29.12 -27.55 -13.16
N LEU A 540 -29.16 -28.67 -12.42
CA LEU A 540 -30.36 -29.15 -11.71
C LEU A 540 -30.07 -29.39 -10.23
N PRO A 541 -30.89 -28.90 -9.28
CA PRO A 541 -30.75 -29.24 -7.88
C PRO A 541 -31.19 -30.69 -7.65
N ILE A 542 -30.40 -31.47 -6.92
CA ILE A 542 -30.68 -32.88 -6.63
C ILE A 542 -30.72 -33.21 -5.13
N THR A 543 -30.10 -32.40 -4.27
CA THR A 543 -30.28 -32.53 -2.81
C THR A 543 -30.37 -31.13 -2.22
N SER A 544 -31.36 -30.85 -1.37
CA SER A 544 -31.49 -29.57 -0.68
C SER A 544 -32.17 -29.76 0.68
N SER A 545 -31.92 -28.84 1.60
CA SER A 545 -32.68 -28.71 2.85
C SER A 545 -34.14 -28.29 2.63
N ALA A 546 -34.52 -27.83 1.42
CA ALA A 546 -35.91 -27.75 0.98
C ALA A 546 -36.24 -28.76 -0.11
N SER A 547 -37.27 -29.55 0.15
CA SER A 547 -37.65 -30.70 -0.66
C SER A 547 -38.32 -30.36 -2.00
N GLY A 548 -38.96 -29.20 -2.15
CA GLY A 548 -39.83 -28.91 -3.31
C GLY A 548 -39.11 -28.82 -4.66
N LEU A 549 -38.01 -28.05 -4.74
CA LEU A 549 -37.28 -27.83 -5.99
C LEU A 549 -36.59 -29.10 -6.50
N VAL A 550 -36.06 -29.92 -5.59
CA VAL A 550 -35.40 -31.18 -5.91
C VAL A 550 -36.37 -32.17 -6.54
N SER A 551 -37.57 -32.32 -5.96
CA SER A 551 -38.59 -33.20 -6.50
C SER A 551 -39.02 -32.78 -7.91
N HIS A 552 -39.15 -31.47 -8.17
CA HIS A 552 -39.51 -30.97 -9.50
C HIS A 552 -38.39 -31.19 -10.53
N ALA A 553 -37.13 -30.99 -10.15
CA ALA A 553 -35.98 -31.24 -11.02
C ALA A 553 -35.85 -32.73 -11.37
N ALA A 554 -36.03 -33.62 -10.38
CA ALA A 554 -36.03 -35.06 -10.59
C ALA A 554 -37.18 -35.47 -11.54
N ALA A 555 -38.41 -34.99 -11.28
CA ALA A 555 -39.57 -35.28 -12.12
C ALA A 555 -39.37 -34.83 -13.58
N ALA A 556 -38.78 -33.66 -13.81
CA ALA A 556 -38.46 -33.16 -15.14
C ALA A 556 -37.40 -34.04 -15.83
N LEU A 557 -36.32 -34.39 -15.11
CA LEU A 557 -35.28 -35.27 -15.63
C LEU A 557 -35.84 -36.64 -16.04
N LEU A 558 -36.73 -37.18 -15.22
CA LEU A 558 -37.44 -38.45 -15.46
C LEU A 558 -38.41 -38.36 -16.64
N ALA A 559 -39.01 -37.20 -16.89
CA ALA A 559 -39.94 -36.98 -18.01
C ALA A 559 -39.23 -36.77 -19.37
N SER A 560 -37.90 -36.50 -19.38
CA SER A 560 -37.14 -36.23 -20.61
C SER A 560 -37.07 -37.40 -21.61
N GLY A 561 -37.38 -38.63 -21.18
CA GLY A 561 -37.43 -39.80 -22.06
C GLY A 561 -36.06 -40.37 -22.46
N GLY A 562 -34.95 -39.87 -21.91
CA GLY A 562 -33.59 -40.32 -22.16
C GLY A 562 -32.69 -39.30 -22.88
N GLY A 563 -31.45 -39.67 -23.21
CA GLY A 563 -30.51 -38.80 -23.93
C GLY A 563 -29.80 -37.75 -23.07
N ILE A 564 -30.12 -37.67 -21.78
CA ILE A 564 -29.46 -36.83 -20.79
C ILE A 564 -28.43 -37.65 -20.00
N VAL A 565 -27.23 -37.09 -19.81
CA VAL A 565 -26.16 -37.69 -19.02
C VAL A 565 -25.62 -36.70 -17.99
N ALA A 566 -25.07 -37.25 -16.91
CA ALA A 566 -24.44 -36.47 -15.85
C ALA A 566 -22.97 -36.16 -16.19
N GLY A 567 -22.60 -34.90 -16.05
CA GLY A 567 -21.24 -34.38 -16.26
C GLY A 567 -20.49 -34.17 -14.95
N GLY A 568 -21.16 -33.79 -13.87
CA GLY A 568 -20.52 -33.49 -12.59
C GLY A 568 -21.52 -33.20 -11.49
N MET A 569 -21.05 -33.25 -10.25
CA MET A 569 -21.87 -33.01 -9.06
C MET A 569 -21.10 -32.16 -8.06
N PHE A 570 -21.69 -31.05 -7.63
CA PHE A 570 -21.05 -30.08 -6.74
C PHE A 570 -22.08 -29.36 -5.87
N ASP A 571 -21.59 -28.72 -4.81
CA ASP A 571 -22.43 -28.13 -3.77
C ASP A 571 -22.28 -26.60 -3.74
N ILE A 572 -23.41 -25.91 -3.58
CA ILE A 572 -23.47 -24.47 -3.30
C ILE A 572 -23.90 -24.29 -1.84
N ALA A 573 -23.18 -23.46 -1.10
CA ALA A 573 -23.59 -23.07 0.25
C ALA A 573 -24.79 -22.14 0.18
N VAL A 574 -25.84 -22.46 0.94
CA VAL A 574 -27.01 -21.62 1.11
C VAL A 574 -26.75 -20.74 2.33
N ARG A 575 -26.49 -19.46 2.08
CA ARG A 575 -26.25 -18.44 3.11
C ARG A 575 -27.11 -17.23 2.81
N PHE A 576 -27.55 -16.53 3.85
CA PHE A 576 -28.38 -15.35 3.69
C PHE A 576 -27.72 -14.15 4.34
N ASP A 577 -27.63 -13.06 3.58
CA ASP A 577 -27.27 -11.73 4.08
C ASP A 577 -28.52 -10.85 4.11
N ALA A 578 -28.53 -9.88 5.02
CA ALA A 578 -29.56 -8.86 5.11
C ALA A 578 -29.14 -7.62 4.33
N TYR A 579 -30.02 -7.17 3.43
CA TYR A 579 -29.81 -6.01 2.55
C TYR A 579 -30.84 -4.93 2.86
N ALA A 580 -30.43 -3.66 2.86
CA ALA A 580 -31.32 -2.53 3.00
C ALA A 580 -30.86 -1.33 2.15
N ALA A 581 -31.67 -0.28 2.10
CA ALA A 581 -31.28 0.97 1.43
C ALA A 581 -29.97 1.55 2.03
N PRO A 582 -29.12 2.21 1.22
CA PRO A 582 -27.83 2.72 1.64
C PRO A 582 -27.88 3.60 2.88
N GLY A 583 -26.87 3.48 3.74
CA GLY A 583 -26.70 4.31 4.93
C GLY A 583 -27.71 4.04 6.06
N ARG A 584 -28.47 2.94 6.00
CA ARG A 584 -29.37 2.53 7.08
C ARG A 584 -28.63 1.72 8.14
N THR A 585 -28.88 2.05 9.40
CA THR A 585 -28.41 1.27 10.55
C THR A 585 -29.41 0.17 10.91
N LEU A 586 -28.93 -0.90 11.57
CA LEU A 586 -29.79 -1.98 12.05
C LEU A 586 -30.88 -1.50 13.03
N GLU A 587 -30.60 -0.42 13.78
CA GLU A 587 -31.56 0.17 14.71
C GLU A 587 -32.72 0.85 13.98
N GLU A 588 -32.43 1.58 12.89
CA GLU A 588 -33.46 2.20 12.04
C GLU A 588 -34.35 1.18 11.31
N LEU A 589 -33.86 -0.04 11.12
CA LEU A 589 -34.59 -1.12 10.44
C LEU A 589 -35.51 -1.91 11.38
N ARG A 590 -35.42 -1.67 12.70
CA ARG A 590 -36.18 -2.42 13.71
C ARG A 590 -37.69 -2.24 13.52
N GLY A 591 -38.45 -3.33 13.56
CA GLY A 591 -39.90 -3.31 13.34
C GLY A 591 -40.33 -3.15 11.87
N GLY A 592 -39.37 -3.06 10.94
CA GLY A 592 -39.61 -2.90 9.51
C GLY A 592 -40.12 -4.16 8.81
N THR A 593 -40.27 -4.09 7.50
CA THR A 593 -40.69 -5.24 6.66
C THR A 593 -39.47 -6.03 6.20
N VAL A 594 -39.56 -7.36 6.21
CA VAL A 594 -38.53 -8.25 5.65
C VAL A 594 -39.09 -9.09 4.50
N PHE A 595 -38.48 -8.97 3.33
CA PHE A 595 -38.85 -9.67 2.11
C PHE A 595 -37.91 -10.85 1.88
N SER A 596 -38.45 -12.04 1.62
CA SER A 596 -37.71 -13.16 1.05
C SER A 596 -38.61 -14.28 0.58
N HIS A 597 -38.04 -15.30 -0.05
CA HIS A 597 -38.72 -16.57 -0.31
C HIS A 597 -39.11 -17.25 1.03
N PRO A 598 -40.26 -17.96 1.12
CA PRO A 598 -40.71 -18.59 2.37
C PRO A 598 -39.64 -19.43 3.08
N GLN A 599 -38.83 -20.16 2.30
CA GLN A 599 -37.75 -20.99 2.83
C GLN A 599 -36.59 -20.17 3.44
N ALA A 600 -36.27 -19.00 2.86
CA ALA A 600 -35.23 -18.12 3.37
C ALA A 600 -35.71 -17.41 4.65
N LEU A 601 -36.97 -16.98 4.69
CA LEU A 601 -37.61 -16.45 5.91
C LEU A 601 -37.57 -17.48 7.04
N ALA A 602 -37.92 -18.74 6.76
CA ALA A 602 -37.90 -19.83 7.74
C ALA A 602 -36.48 -20.15 8.26
N GLN A 603 -35.46 -19.93 7.42
CA GLN A 603 -34.05 -20.13 7.80
C GLN A 603 -33.45 -18.93 8.53
N CYS A 604 -34.09 -17.76 8.61
CA CYS A 604 -33.53 -16.56 9.25
C CYS A 604 -34.39 -16.07 10.43
N GLY A 605 -35.09 -16.99 11.11
CA GLY A 605 -36.07 -16.67 12.13
C GLY A 605 -35.48 -15.96 13.35
N SER A 606 -34.23 -16.23 13.74
CA SER A 606 -33.59 -15.54 14.87
C SER A 606 -33.26 -14.08 14.54
N PHE A 607 -32.78 -13.81 13.32
CA PHE A 607 -32.56 -12.44 12.84
C PHE A 607 -33.86 -11.64 12.80
N ILE A 608 -34.90 -12.22 12.18
CA ILE A 608 -36.24 -11.62 12.07
C ILE A 608 -36.79 -11.29 13.45
N ARG A 609 -36.70 -12.22 14.42
CA ARG A 609 -37.13 -11.98 15.81
C ARG A 609 -36.28 -10.94 16.54
N ARG A 610 -34.96 -10.93 16.36
CA ARG A 610 -34.03 -9.98 17.02
C ARG A 610 -34.35 -8.53 16.66
N LEU A 611 -34.73 -8.29 15.41
CA LEU A 611 -35.09 -6.97 14.89
C LEU A 611 -36.61 -6.70 14.88
N GLY A 612 -37.45 -7.68 15.23
CA GLY A 612 -38.91 -7.55 15.23
C GLY A 612 -39.51 -7.31 13.84
N LEU A 613 -38.86 -7.83 12.79
CA LEU A 613 -39.25 -7.59 11.40
C LEU A 613 -40.55 -8.32 11.04
N GLN A 614 -41.33 -7.75 10.13
CA GLN A 614 -42.57 -8.32 9.61
C GLN A 614 -42.32 -9.07 8.29
N PRO A 615 -42.38 -10.41 8.28
CA PRO A 615 -42.05 -11.20 7.09
C PRO A 615 -43.11 -11.08 5.99
N VAL A 616 -42.65 -10.87 4.76
CA VAL A 616 -43.47 -10.85 3.54
C VAL A 616 -42.87 -11.82 2.52
N GLU A 617 -43.65 -12.83 2.16
CA GLU A 617 -43.25 -13.85 1.20
C GLU A 617 -43.12 -13.28 -0.22
N CYS A 618 -42.07 -13.71 -0.92
CA CYS A 618 -41.72 -13.33 -2.28
C CYS A 618 -41.53 -14.57 -3.14
N ALA A 619 -41.63 -14.42 -4.47
CA ALA A 619 -41.50 -15.55 -5.39
C ALA A 619 -40.07 -16.13 -5.43
N SER A 620 -39.06 -15.30 -5.16
CA SER A 620 -37.66 -15.70 -5.08
C SER A 620 -36.85 -14.77 -4.17
N THR A 621 -35.60 -15.12 -3.88
CA THR A 621 -34.65 -14.24 -3.18
C THR A 621 -34.25 -13.03 -4.03
N ALA A 622 -34.30 -13.15 -5.37
CA ALA A 622 -34.06 -12.04 -6.28
C ALA A 622 -35.23 -11.03 -6.27
N ASP A 623 -36.47 -11.55 -6.34
CA ASP A 623 -37.70 -10.74 -6.19
C ASP A 623 -37.70 -10.00 -4.85
N ALA A 624 -37.23 -10.63 -3.78
CA ALA A 624 -37.10 -9.99 -2.47
C ALA A 624 -36.21 -8.75 -2.47
N LEU A 625 -35.08 -8.78 -3.18
CA LEU A 625 -34.19 -7.64 -3.35
C LEU A 625 -34.88 -6.52 -4.13
N ASP A 626 -35.57 -6.86 -5.22
CA ASP A 626 -36.31 -5.88 -6.02
C ASP A 626 -37.43 -5.21 -5.21
N ARG A 627 -38.17 -5.98 -4.41
CA ARG A 627 -39.21 -5.46 -3.54
C ARG A 627 -38.67 -4.59 -2.41
N ALA A 628 -37.56 -4.97 -1.78
CA ALA A 628 -36.93 -4.16 -0.74
C ALA A 628 -36.37 -2.85 -1.30
N ALA A 629 -35.83 -2.85 -2.52
CA ALA A 629 -35.34 -1.64 -3.19
C ALA A 629 -36.47 -0.65 -3.53
N GLN A 630 -37.69 -1.15 -3.76
CA GLN A 630 -38.87 -0.34 -4.09
C GLN A 630 -39.74 0.02 -2.88
N ALA A 631 -39.54 -0.66 -1.74
CA ALA A 631 -40.36 -0.47 -0.56
C ALA A 631 -40.07 0.88 0.13
N PRO A 632 -41.10 1.66 0.50
CA PRO A 632 -40.90 2.87 1.30
C PRO A 632 -40.62 2.51 2.76
N GLY A 633 -39.65 3.19 3.38
CA GLY A 633 -39.38 3.08 4.82
C GLY A 633 -38.34 2.02 5.21
N ALA A 634 -38.51 1.42 6.39
CA ALA A 634 -37.61 0.39 6.92
C ALA A 634 -37.92 -0.97 6.25
N ALA A 635 -37.15 -1.30 5.22
CA ALA A 635 -37.28 -2.53 4.45
C ALA A 635 -35.95 -3.29 4.42
N VAL A 636 -36.04 -4.61 4.59
CA VAL A 636 -34.92 -5.54 4.52
C VAL A 636 -35.23 -6.62 3.49
N ALA A 637 -34.26 -6.97 2.65
CA ALA A 637 -34.29 -8.20 1.86
C ALA A 637 -33.35 -9.23 2.47
N LEU A 638 -33.77 -10.50 2.49
CA LEU A 638 -32.88 -11.62 2.74
C LEU A 638 -32.60 -12.31 1.42
N ALA A 639 -31.33 -12.38 1.03
CA ALA A 639 -30.92 -13.02 -0.21
C ALA A 639 -29.55 -13.67 -0.05
N GLY A 640 -29.11 -14.41 -1.07
CA GLY A 640 -27.76 -14.96 -1.12
C GLY A 640 -26.69 -13.90 -0.90
N THR A 641 -25.46 -14.32 -0.60
CA THR A 641 -24.31 -13.42 -0.45
C THR A 641 -23.97 -12.71 -1.76
N ASP A 642 -23.52 -11.46 -1.66
CA ASP A 642 -23.11 -10.59 -2.78
C ASP A 642 -24.18 -10.39 -3.87
N LYS A 643 -25.45 -10.31 -3.47
CA LYS A 643 -26.60 -10.17 -4.39
C LYS A 643 -27.16 -8.76 -4.52
N ALA A 644 -26.51 -7.75 -3.93
CA ALA A 644 -26.92 -6.35 -4.10
C ALA A 644 -26.96 -5.96 -5.59
N GLY A 645 -25.95 -6.36 -6.38
CA GLY A 645 -25.89 -6.07 -7.82
C GLY A 645 -26.01 -4.56 -8.11
N GLU A 646 -26.77 -4.19 -9.15
CA GLU A 646 -27.10 -2.79 -9.47
C GLU A 646 -28.25 -2.22 -8.62
N ARG A 647 -28.85 -3.04 -7.76
CA ARG A 647 -29.93 -2.60 -6.88
C ARG A 647 -29.28 -1.71 -5.82
N ARG A 648 -29.81 -0.50 -5.61
CA ARG A 648 -29.30 0.46 -4.61
C ARG A 648 -29.58 -0.05 -3.20
N LEU A 649 -28.88 -1.11 -2.81
CA LEU A 649 -28.97 -1.81 -1.54
C LEU A 649 -27.56 -2.09 -1.03
N GLU A 650 -27.39 -2.06 0.28
CA GLU A 650 -26.15 -2.36 0.99
C GLU A 650 -26.39 -3.51 1.96
N VAL A 651 -25.35 -4.32 2.18
CA VAL A 651 -25.39 -5.37 3.21
C VAL A 651 -25.36 -4.69 4.58
N VAL A 652 -26.41 -4.90 5.38
CA VAL A 652 -26.52 -4.36 6.74
C VAL A 652 -26.09 -5.37 7.80
N GLU A 653 -26.19 -6.66 7.50
CA GLU A 653 -25.64 -7.72 8.33
C GLU A 653 -25.41 -8.98 7.48
N GLN A 654 -24.25 -9.62 7.64
CA GLN A 654 -23.91 -10.85 6.93
C GLN A 654 -24.31 -12.09 7.74
N GLU A 655 -24.64 -13.18 7.05
CA GLU A 655 -24.89 -14.53 7.61
C GLU A 655 -25.96 -14.56 8.69
N VAL A 656 -27.15 -14.06 8.34
CA VAL A 656 -28.29 -13.94 9.24
C VAL A 656 -29.12 -15.24 9.34
N ASP A 657 -28.67 -16.32 8.72
CA ASP A 657 -29.27 -17.66 8.79
C ASP A 657 -29.07 -18.38 10.13
N ASP A 658 -30.09 -19.13 10.54
CA ASP A 658 -30.19 -19.91 11.77
C ASP A 658 -29.42 -21.24 11.68
N LEU A 659 -29.48 -21.90 10.53
CA LEU A 659 -28.90 -23.21 10.30
C LEU A 659 -27.58 -23.10 9.53
N SER A 660 -26.49 -23.17 10.28
CA SER A 660 -25.16 -23.25 9.68
C SER A 660 -25.00 -24.52 8.82
N GLY A 661 -24.42 -24.36 7.63
CA GLY A 661 -24.07 -25.47 6.75
C GLY A 661 -25.19 -25.97 5.83
N SER A 662 -26.23 -25.17 5.62
CA SER A 662 -27.21 -25.44 4.57
C SER A 662 -26.52 -25.43 3.21
N ILE A 663 -26.74 -26.47 2.42
CA ILE A 663 -26.19 -26.61 1.07
C ILE A 663 -27.29 -27.06 0.13
N THR A 664 -27.14 -26.68 -1.13
CA THR A 664 -27.89 -27.32 -2.21
C THR A 664 -26.88 -27.97 -3.15
N ARG A 665 -27.10 -29.25 -3.41
CA ARG A 665 -26.30 -30.05 -4.34
C ARG A 665 -26.90 -29.92 -5.72
N PHE A 666 -26.05 -29.60 -6.68
CA PHE A 666 -26.41 -29.47 -8.07
C PHE A 666 -25.74 -30.53 -8.95
N LEU A 667 -26.50 -31.00 -9.92
CA LEU A 667 -26.09 -31.90 -10.97
C LEU A 667 -25.92 -31.09 -12.26
N LEU A 668 -24.74 -31.21 -12.86
CA LEU A 668 -24.50 -30.72 -14.21
C LEU A 668 -24.90 -31.80 -15.21
N VAL A 669 -25.81 -31.48 -16.12
CA VAL A 669 -26.37 -32.40 -17.11
C VAL A 669 -26.12 -31.90 -18.53
N GLY A 670 -26.09 -32.82 -19.48
CA GLY A 670 -25.85 -32.56 -20.90
C GLY A 670 -26.37 -33.69 -21.77
N SER A 671 -26.19 -33.57 -23.08
CA SER A 671 -26.52 -34.65 -24.02
C SER A 671 -25.46 -35.75 -23.96
N THR A 672 -25.74 -36.91 -24.55
CA THR A 672 -24.79 -38.05 -24.59
C THR A 672 -23.43 -37.70 -25.18
N GLU A 673 -23.34 -36.64 -25.98
CA GLU A 673 -22.10 -36.13 -26.57
C GLU A 673 -21.49 -34.94 -25.81
N SER A 674 -22.08 -34.49 -24.71
CA SER A 674 -21.57 -33.34 -23.96
C SER A 674 -20.27 -33.65 -23.19
N PHE A 675 -20.12 -34.85 -22.63
CA PHE A 675 -19.03 -35.17 -21.70
C PHE A 675 -18.16 -36.37 -22.13
N GLY A 676 -16.85 -36.22 -21.95
CA GLY A 676 -15.80 -37.20 -22.23
C GLY A 676 -15.48 -38.08 -21.04
N GLU A 677 -14.21 -38.48 -20.92
CA GLU A 677 -13.74 -39.35 -19.83
C GLU A 677 -13.67 -38.63 -18.48
N LEU A 678 -13.57 -39.42 -17.40
CA LEU A 678 -13.29 -38.90 -16.07
C LEU A 678 -11.86 -38.32 -16.04
N PRO A 679 -11.66 -37.14 -15.44
CA PRO A 679 -10.33 -36.55 -15.28
C PRO A 679 -9.35 -37.48 -14.54
N ARG A 680 -8.06 -37.39 -14.87
CA ARG A 680 -7.01 -38.13 -14.14
C ARG A 680 -6.95 -37.61 -12.70
N GLY A 681 -7.16 -38.50 -11.71
CA GLY A 681 -7.15 -38.13 -10.28
C GLY A 681 -8.53 -38.05 -9.61
N SER A 682 -9.65 -38.25 -10.35
CA SER A 682 -11.02 -38.28 -9.80
C SER A 682 -11.35 -39.49 -8.90
N GLN A 683 -10.35 -40.32 -8.59
CA GLN A 683 -10.48 -41.63 -7.96
C GLN A 683 -10.79 -41.67 -6.44
N PRO A 684 -10.73 -40.61 -5.62
CA PRO A 684 -11.10 -40.80 -4.21
C PRO A 684 -12.60 -41.08 -4.03
N THR A 685 -13.47 -40.59 -4.93
CA THR A 685 -14.92 -40.78 -4.82
C THR A 685 -15.64 -40.50 -6.14
N VAL A 686 -15.98 -41.56 -6.88
CA VAL A 686 -16.94 -41.51 -7.99
C VAL A 686 -18.34 -41.82 -7.44
N ARG A 687 -19.38 -41.20 -8.00
CA ARG A 687 -20.77 -41.57 -7.75
C ARG A 687 -21.45 -41.92 -9.06
N ARG A 688 -22.20 -43.01 -9.03
CA ARG A 688 -23.06 -43.46 -10.10
C ARG A 688 -24.46 -42.93 -9.88
N LEU A 689 -25.02 -42.28 -10.90
CA LEU A 689 -26.37 -41.75 -10.85
C LEU A 689 -27.32 -42.58 -11.70
N TRP A 690 -28.42 -43.01 -11.09
CA TRP A 690 -29.46 -43.78 -11.75
C TRP A 690 -30.80 -43.09 -11.57
N ILE A 691 -31.65 -43.21 -12.58
CA ILE A 691 -33.05 -42.81 -12.47
C ILE A 691 -33.95 -43.99 -12.79
N GLY A 692 -35.12 -44.07 -12.17
CA GLY A 692 -36.11 -45.10 -12.46
C GLY A 692 -37.53 -44.62 -12.22
N GLN A 693 -38.51 -45.31 -12.82
CA GLN A 693 -39.92 -44.94 -12.76
C GLN A 693 -40.70 -45.74 -11.70
N ASP A 694 -40.15 -46.85 -11.22
CA ASP A 694 -40.76 -47.76 -10.25
C ASP A 694 -39.76 -48.00 -9.11
N PRO A 695 -40.09 -47.73 -7.83
CA PRO A 695 -39.16 -47.90 -6.71
C PRO A 695 -38.56 -49.29 -6.61
N THR A 696 -39.26 -50.32 -7.10
CA THR A 696 -38.79 -51.71 -7.04
C THR A 696 -37.56 -51.95 -7.91
N THR A 697 -37.36 -51.15 -8.97
CA THR A 697 -36.19 -51.27 -9.86
C THR A 697 -34.91 -50.70 -9.23
N ALA A 698 -35.01 -49.96 -8.12
CA ALA A 698 -33.85 -49.51 -7.34
C ALA A 698 -33.25 -50.65 -6.49
N TRP A 699 -34.06 -51.65 -6.11
CA TRP A 699 -33.66 -52.66 -5.14
C TRP A 699 -32.38 -53.43 -5.53
N PRO A 700 -32.21 -53.92 -6.78
CA PRO A 700 -30.98 -54.61 -7.18
C PRO A 700 -29.72 -53.74 -7.06
N LEU A 701 -29.86 -52.42 -7.15
CA LEU A 701 -28.75 -51.45 -7.06
C LEU A 701 -28.32 -51.16 -5.62
N LEU A 702 -29.22 -51.37 -4.66
CA LEU A 702 -28.99 -51.12 -3.24
C LEU A 702 -28.45 -52.35 -2.49
N THR A 703 -28.56 -53.54 -3.09
CA THR A 703 -28.07 -54.80 -2.52
C THR A 703 -26.63 -55.09 -2.92
N GLY A 704 -25.74 -55.42 -1.95
CA GLY A 704 -24.39 -55.92 -2.27
C GLY A 704 -23.21 -55.37 -1.44
N GLY A 705 -23.26 -55.45 -0.10
CA GLY A 705 -22.14 -55.05 0.78
C GLY A 705 -22.25 -53.62 1.33
N ALA A 706 -21.17 -53.06 1.88
CA ALA A 706 -21.13 -51.69 2.38
C ALA A 706 -20.96 -50.67 1.24
N GLY A 707 -21.70 -49.55 1.29
CA GLY A 707 -21.65 -48.48 0.30
C GLY A 707 -22.46 -47.27 0.75
N PHE A 708 -22.17 -46.11 0.15
CA PHE A 708 -23.01 -44.91 0.21
C PHE A 708 -24.11 -45.01 -0.85
N ASP A 709 -25.36 -44.81 -0.43
CA ASP A 709 -26.55 -44.77 -1.27
C ASP A 709 -27.47 -43.65 -0.79
N GLU A 710 -27.83 -42.71 -1.67
CA GLU A 710 -28.81 -41.65 -1.43
C GLU A 710 -29.93 -41.82 -2.47
N LEU A 711 -31.10 -42.28 -2.01
CA LEU A 711 -32.28 -42.50 -2.84
C LEU A 711 -33.30 -41.39 -2.61
N LEU A 712 -33.66 -40.70 -3.69
CA LEU A 712 -34.68 -39.66 -3.71
C LEU A 712 -35.85 -40.21 -4.50
N ALA A 713 -37.06 -40.11 -3.95
CA ALA A 713 -38.28 -40.55 -4.63
C ALA A 713 -39.35 -39.45 -4.57
N ASP A 714 -40.13 -39.32 -5.63
CA ASP A 714 -41.29 -38.43 -5.67
C ASP A 714 -42.59 -39.16 -5.28
N ALA A 715 -43.70 -38.40 -5.27
CA ALA A 715 -45.01 -38.92 -4.90
C ALA A 715 -45.55 -39.97 -5.90
N ASP A 716 -45.03 -39.99 -7.12
CA ASP A 716 -45.42 -40.92 -8.18
C ASP A 716 -44.56 -42.20 -8.17
N GLY A 717 -43.62 -42.33 -7.22
CA GLY A 717 -42.72 -43.48 -7.10
C GLY A 717 -41.51 -43.44 -8.03
N ARG A 718 -41.32 -42.36 -8.79
CA ARG A 718 -40.12 -42.20 -9.60
C ARG A 718 -38.95 -41.82 -8.70
N TRP A 719 -37.75 -42.23 -9.06
CA TRP A 719 -36.60 -42.11 -8.18
C TRP A 719 -35.29 -41.74 -8.87
N LEU A 720 -34.41 -41.11 -8.11
CA LEU A 720 -33.01 -40.80 -8.42
C LEU A 720 -32.14 -41.45 -7.34
N LEU A 721 -31.19 -42.29 -7.73
CA LEU A 721 -30.22 -42.91 -6.84
C LEU A 721 -28.82 -42.36 -7.11
N VAL A 722 -28.19 -41.82 -6.08
CA VAL A 722 -26.77 -41.49 -6.05
C VAL A 722 -26.05 -42.56 -5.25
N SER A 723 -25.27 -43.41 -5.92
CA SER A 723 -24.61 -44.55 -5.28
C SER A 723 -23.10 -44.53 -5.49
N SER A 724 -22.36 -45.01 -4.50
CA SER A 724 -20.93 -45.34 -4.63
C SER A 724 -20.69 -46.75 -5.17
N ARG A 725 -21.74 -47.55 -5.35
CA ARG A 725 -21.66 -48.93 -5.79
C ARG A 725 -21.50 -49.02 -7.30
N SER A 726 -20.67 -49.97 -7.71
CA SER A 726 -20.68 -50.45 -9.09
C SER A 726 -21.77 -51.51 -9.22
N ALA A 727 -22.69 -51.30 -10.14
CA ALA A 727 -23.73 -52.25 -10.53
C ALA A 727 -23.80 -52.34 -12.05
N ASP A 728 -23.97 -53.54 -12.59
CA ASP A 728 -24.17 -53.76 -14.02
C ASP A 728 -25.49 -53.08 -14.45
N PRO A 729 -25.50 -52.22 -15.49
CA PRO A 729 -26.74 -51.69 -16.08
C PRO A 729 -27.78 -52.75 -16.44
N ALA A 730 -27.36 -53.97 -16.76
CA ALA A 730 -28.27 -55.08 -17.01
C ALA A 730 -28.98 -55.61 -15.74
N ALA A 731 -28.48 -55.28 -14.54
CA ALA A 731 -29.01 -55.78 -13.27
C ALA A 731 -30.25 -55.02 -12.76
N ALA A 732 -30.57 -53.85 -13.34
CA ALA A 732 -31.73 -53.04 -12.97
C ALA A 732 -32.59 -52.71 -14.20
N PRO A 733 -33.30 -53.71 -14.77
CA PRO A 733 -34.17 -53.49 -15.91
C PRO A 733 -35.26 -52.46 -15.58
N GLY A 734 -35.36 -51.40 -16.38
CA GLY A 734 -36.28 -50.27 -16.14
C GLY A 734 -35.67 -49.07 -15.43
N ALA A 735 -34.39 -49.13 -15.03
CA ALA A 735 -33.61 -47.98 -14.60
C ALA A 735 -32.65 -47.51 -15.72
N THR A 736 -32.41 -46.20 -15.78
CA THR A 736 -31.48 -45.57 -16.72
C THR A 736 -30.27 -45.05 -15.98
N LEU A 737 -29.08 -45.43 -16.45
CA LEU A 737 -27.81 -44.90 -15.96
C LEU A 737 -27.57 -43.51 -16.55
N LEU A 738 -27.49 -42.47 -15.71
CA LEU A 738 -27.10 -41.11 -16.14
C LEU A 738 -25.59 -40.98 -16.29
N GLY A 739 -24.82 -41.80 -15.57
CA GLY A 739 -23.37 -41.89 -15.69
C GLY A 739 -22.64 -41.90 -14.36
N ASP A 740 -21.33 -42.02 -14.47
CA ASP A 740 -20.38 -41.91 -13.37
C ASP A 740 -19.84 -40.48 -13.33
N VAL A 741 -19.98 -39.81 -12.19
CA VAL A 741 -19.46 -38.45 -12.00
C VAL A 741 -18.46 -38.40 -10.86
N PRO A 742 -17.45 -37.51 -10.96
CA PRO A 742 -16.66 -37.15 -9.80
C PRO A 742 -17.59 -36.64 -8.71
N TRP A 743 -17.40 -37.14 -7.50
CA TRP A 743 -18.11 -36.66 -6.33
C TRP A 743 -17.12 -36.04 -5.38
N SER A 744 -17.32 -34.75 -5.14
CA SER A 744 -16.73 -34.13 -3.97
C SER A 744 -17.54 -34.54 -2.75
N PRO A 745 -16.92 -34.96 -1.64
CA PRO A 745 -17.50 -34.82 -0.30
C PRO A 745 -17.65 -33.34 0.11
N ARG A 746 -17.70 -32.43 -0.87
CA ARG A 746 -18.16 -31.03 -0.94
C ARG A 746 -17.00 -30.08 -1.25
N THR A 747 -17.14 -29.34 -2.36
CA THR A 747 -16.24 -28.23 -2.76
C THR A 747 -16.09 -27.28 -1.57
N PRO A 748 -14.87 -26.87 -1.16
CA PRO A 748 -14.78 -25.76 -0.23
C PRO A 748 -15.52 -24.59 -0.84
N VAL A 749 -16.45 -24.03 -0.08
CA VAL A 749 -17.40 -23.01 -0.52
C VAL A 749 -16.64 -21.93 -1.29
N VAL A 750 -16.75 -21.98 -2.61
CA VAL A 750 -16.08 -21.07 -3.54
C VAL A 750 -16.78 -19.72 -3.38
N ARG A 751 -16.02 -18.71 -2.95
CA ARG A 751 -16.31 -17.35 -3.37
C ARG A 751 -15.89 -17.27 -4.84
N ALA A 752 -16.84 -16.95 -5.71
CA ALA A 752 -16.47 -16.31 -6.96
C ALA A 752 -16.06 -14.87 -6.64
#